data_AF-A0A7Z0NIP7-F1
#
_entry.id   AF-A0A7Z0NIP7-F1
#
_cell.length_a   1.000
_cell.length_b   1.000
_cell.length_c   1.000
_cell.angle_alpha   90.00
_cell.angle_beta   90.00
_cell.angle_gamma   90.00
#
_symmetry.space_group_name_H-M   'P 1'
#
loop_
_entity.id
_entity.type
_entity.pdbx_description
1 polymer ?
#
loop_
_entity_poly.entity_id
_entity_poly.type
_entity_poly.pdbx_seq_one_letter_code
_entity_poly.pdbx_strand_id
1 'polypeptide(L)'
;MSLQKLFDSNWYLAQNPDVAEAVTLGLTNAWPHFEQYGMHEGRSPLSWFDEAFYLSRNPDVTAAVDAGLVNAVEHFVLYGQQEVRAVAPFIDLASYLSANPDVASAVEAGLTSPLFHLVEYGFLESRDLGNGISLALFADDPVFKAAAEAGNVAGALGRVDAVAPFLPGFIAPEGWVPAADTPIPVDFVPPAGLDVKLVVPAGVIIPEGVELPSTFQPVTSGGGSGSSGGVSSGGGSSSQPETATFKPKVDFNEGASDASTALVLDEQFMVVADDEGSVLRVYDRSGGEAVLEWSIKNAAPSGSNLGNDEIDIEAGTRIGDTLYFTGSHSNKKSGSDAPEREFLFAVTVSGTGADTEFQMRDVQSGLATALAAWDTGNVHGKGGGYYGLASSAANGIVPEQVSGFSIEGMTASLDNNDLLLGFRAPQVNTTARENALIVPVSVASVFDTPVFGSPIELNLGGRGIRSIEKANDESGYLIIAGPAGSASGEVTHDFRLYRWDGTSEGGQATGLQALDVVDANGAQLTLDGLLAATGGSFETLVDVASVNAGTRIQLLQDNGDTVWEGKSDVSKDLPTAEQQFIGNWVTIGGVAADVAPTLAASNIGSGAVIGRKADLVLKFDESVKRGTGDIVLKSGGTVIQTFSVAESNAITFDYNIVTINPTADLIAGQSYVLEFAASAIVDSSNQAWASAASMPFSAAPPASYNLLITEVTSKHTSDIDFFELYNYGTDAIDLSGWRWTDSSGATYGSFASETSIAGGEVLVVVGEAGKLDGFLLAWGLTSNPARFIEVGGPGLGKNDAVIVYDAADNAAAWFNYSANAITALDGAIIEKIPGGGDKHAGVAAGASSEAVSAIWDGASTTDPVYVAATTLTGAPQGTPGSISVGI
;
A
#
# COMPACT_ATOMS: atom_id res chain seq x y z
N MET A 1 -5.76 51.86 11.27
CA MET A 1 -6.09 52.78 10.15
C MET A 1 -7.57 53.16 10.25
N SER A 2 -7.92 54.43 10.02
CA SER A 2 -9.32 54.91 10.12
C SER A 2 -10.10 54.64 8.82
N LEU A 3 -11.42 54.54 8.93
CA LEU A 3 -12.33 54.35 7.78
C LEU A 3 -12.09 55.37 6.64
N GLN A 4 -11.87 56.65 6.97
CA GLN A 4 -11.60 57.68 5.97
C GLN A 4 -10.29 57.45 5.17
N LYS A 5 -9.32 56.75 5.74
CA LYS A 5 -8.09 56.37 5.04
C LYS A 5 -8.29 55.13 4.16
N LEU A 6 -9.33 54.34 4.43
CA LEU A 6 -9.75 53.18 3.66
C LEU A 6 -10.92 53.57 2.75
N PHE A 7 -10.72 54.58 1.90
CA PHE A 7 -11.71 54.96 0.90
C PHE A 7 -11.06 55.64 -0.31
N ASP A 8 -11.38 55.16 -1.51
CA ASP A 8 -10.97 55.78 -2.77
C ASP A 8 -12.22 56.32 -3.49
N SER A 9 -12.36 57.64 -3.53
CA SER A 9 -13.52 58.30 -4.17
C SER A 9 -13.59 58.03 -5.66
N ASN A 10 -12.47 57.95 -6.36
CA ASN A 10 -12.46 57.77 -7.82
C ASN A 10 -12.83 56.33 -8.15
N TRP A 11 -12.23 55.37 -7.43
CA TRP A 11 -12.54 53.96 -7.61
C TRP A 11 -13.99 53.66 -7.23
N TYR A 12 -14.47 54.18 -6.09
CA TYR A 12 -15.84 53.97 -5.63
C TYR A 12 -16.87 54.47 -6.65
N LEU A 13 -16.66 55.64 -7.26
CA LEU A 13 -17.55 56.14 -8.32
C LEU A 13 -17.44 55.33 -9.62
N ALA A 14 -16.26 54.78 -9.93
CA ALA A 14 -16.09 53.92 -11.10
C ALA A 14 -16.85 52.58 -10.96
N GLN A 15 -16.89 52.00 -9.75
CA GLN A 15 -17.64 50.77 -9.48
C GLN A 15 -19.14 51.00 -9.29
N ASN A 16 -19.56 52.24 -9.02
CA ASN A 16 -20.94 52.58 -8.70
C ASN A 16 -21.47 53.69 -9.63
N PRO A 17 -21.81 53.36 -10.90
CA PRO A 17 -22.25 54.34 -11.89
C PRO A 17 -23.51 55.12 -11.47
N ASP A 18 -24.39 54.50 -10.69
CA ASP A 18 -25.56 55.13 -10.08
C ASP A 18 -25.18 56.27 -9.14
N VAL A 19 -24.13 56.07 -8.33
CA VAL A 19 -23.59 57.10 -7.43
C VAL A 19 -22.84 58.17 -8.22
N ALA A 20 -22.09 57.79 -9.26
CA ALA A 20 -21.42 58.74 -10.15
C ALA A 20 -22.42 59.70 -10.83
N GLU A 21 -23.56 59.19 -11.26
CA GLU A 21 -24.66 60.02 -11.78
C GLU A 21 -25.21 60.95 -10.70
N ALA A 22 -25.48 60.44 -9.49
CA ALA A 22 -25.96 61.25 -8.37
C ALA A 22 -24.99 62.38 -7.96
N VAL A 23 -23.68 62.12 -8.00
CA VAL A 23 -22.63 63.13 -7.77
C VAL A 23 -22.63 64.18 -8.89
N THR A 24 -22.77 63.77 -10.15
CA THR A 24 -22.85 64.68 -11.30
C THR A 24 -24.08 65.59 -11.22
N LEU A 25 -25.19 65.08 -10.69
CA LEU A 25 -26.42 65.82 -10.43
C LEU A 25 -26.36 66.70 -9.15
N GLY A 26 -25.26 66.65 -8.40
CA GLY A 26 -25.07 67.41 -7.15
C GLY A 26 -25.94 66.94 -5.99
N LEU A 27 -26.45 65.70 -6.05
CA LEU A 27 -27.33 65.13 -5.02
C LEU A 27 -26.56 64.57 -3.83
N THR A 28 -25.32 64.14 -4.04
CA THR A 28 -24.41 63.61 -3.00
C THR A 28 -22.95 63.81 -3.40
N ASN A 29 -22.03 63.37 -2.53
CA ASN A 29 -20.61 63.18 -2.84
C ASN A 29 -20.23 61.71 -2.55
N ALA A 30 -19.13 61.22 -3.12
CA ALA A 30 -18.70 59.82 -2.99
C ALA A 30 -18.59 59.36 -1.52
N TRP A 31 -17.85 60.08 -0.68
CA TRP A 31 -17.65 59.72 0.73
C TRP A 31 -18.96 59.75 1.55
N PRO A 32 -19.75 60.84 1.57
CA PRO A 32 -21.04 60.86 2.26
C PRO A 32 -22.00 59.76 1.80
N HIS A 33 -21.97 59.39 0.51
CA HIS A 33 -22.78 58.28 0.03
C HIS A 33 -22.30 56.94 0.60
N PHE A 34 -21.00 56.67 0.52
CA PHE A 34 -20.43 55.43 1.06
C PHE A 34 -20.69 55.29 2.56
N GLU A 35 -20.47 56.38 3.32
CA GLU A 35 -20.65 56.42 4.78
C GLU A 35 -22.11 56.19 5.21
N GLN A 36 -23.08 56.76 4.48
CA GLN A 36 -24.49 56.68 4.87
C GLN A 36 -25.24 55.49 4.25
N TYR A 37 -24.77 54.99 3.11
CA TYR A 37 -25.48 53.96 2.33
C TYR A 37 -24.55 52.85 1.90
N GLY A 38 -23.43 53.18 1.25
CA GLY A 38 -22.58 52.18 0.59
C GLY A 38 -22.10 51.03 1.49
N MET A 39 -21.58 51.31 2.68
CA MET A 39 -21.14 50.27 3.61
C MET A 39 -22.29 49.41 4.18
N HIS A 40 -23.53 49.91 4.11
CA HIS A 40 -24.72 49.17 4.51
C HIS A 40 -25.36 48.41 3.35
N GLU A 41 -24.93 48.69 2.11
CA GLU A 41 -25.39 48.06 0.87
C GLU A 41 -24.43 46.96 0.37
N GLY A 42 -23.39 46.64 1.13
CA GLY A 42 -22.41 45.63 0.73
C GLY A 42 -21.39 46.14 -0.30
N ARG A 43 -21.19 47.47 -0.41
CA ARG A 43 -20.30 48.07 -1.41
C ARG A 43 -18.91 48.24 -0.83
N SER A 44 -17.90 47.69 -1.49
CA SER A 44 -16.49 47.89 -1.13
C SER A 44 -16.07 49.38 -1.19
N PRO A 45 -15.19 49.84 -0.28
CA PRO A 45 -14.71 51.22 -0.25
C PRO A 45 -13.53 51.54 -1.17
N LEU A 46 -12.82 50.52 -1.65
CA LEU A 46 -11.60 50.62 -2.45
C LEU A 46 -11.26 49.28 -3.11
N SER A 47 -10.33 49.30 -4.07
CA SER A 47 -9.96 48.16 -4.93
C SER A 47 -9.48 46.90 -4.23
N TRP A 48 -8.83 47.04 -3.08
CA TRP A 48 -8.18 45.92 -2.38
C TRP A 48 -8.90 45.51 -1.09
N PHE A 49 -10.14 45.95 -0.89
CA PHE A 49 -11.04 45.40 0.13
C PHE A 49 -12.26 44.79 -0.56
N ASP A 50 -12.39 43.47 -0.53
CA ASP A 50 -13.53 42.75 -1.07
C ASP A 50 -14.46 42.35 0.07
N GLU A 51 -15.62 43.00 0.16
CA GLU A 51 -16.58 42.73 1.22
C GLU A 51 -17.17 41.31 1.16
N ALA A 52 -17.47 40.81 -0.05
CA ALA A 52 -18.05 39.49 -0.23
C ALA A 52 -17.04 38.40 0.18
N PHE A 53 -15.77 38.58 -0.19
CA PHE A 53 -14.67 37.75 0.26
C PHE A 53 -14.47 37.84 1.78
N TYR A 54 -14.45 39.05 2.33
CA TYR A 54 -14.26 39.25 3.76
C TYR A 54 -15.33 38.52 4.58
N LEU A 55 -16.60 38.56 4.15
CA LEU A 55 -17.68 37.86 4.82
C LEU A 55 -17.60 36.34 4.62
N SER A 56 -17.27 35.86 3.42
CA SER A 56 -17.16 34.42 3.15
C SER A 56 -16.07 33.73 3.98
N ARG A 57 -14.99 34.45 4.29
CA ARG A 57 -13.89 33.95 5.15
C ARG A 57 -14.14 34.15 6.63
N ASN A 58 -15.14 34.93 7.02
CA ASN A 58 -15.42 35.27 8.41
C ASN A 58 -16.89 35.02 8.76
N PRO A 59 -17.30 33.74 8.97
CA PRO A 59 -18.68 33.38 9.31
C PRO A 59 -19.19 34.05 10.59
N ASP A 60 -18.31 34.33 11.55
CA ASP A 60 -18.62 35.08 12.77
C ASP A 60 -19.01 36.53 12.46
N VAL A 61 -18.33 37.16 11.51
CA VAL A 61 -18.66 38.51 11.04
C VAL A 61 -19.94 38.49 10.21
N THR A 62 -20.11 37.49 9.35
CA THR A 62 -21.38 37.29 8.60
C THR A 62 -22.56 37.24 9.54
N ALA A 63 -22.49 36.44 10.62
CA ALA A 63 -23.54 36.38 11.62
C ALA A 63 -23.81 37.72 12.32
N ALA A 64 -22.77 38.54 12.56
CA ALA A 64 -22.91 39.86 13.16
C ALA A 64 -23.54 40.88 12.18
N VAL A 65 -23.21 40.79 10.89
CA VAL A 65 -23.81 41.59 9.81
C VAL A 65 -25.28 41.25 9.64
N ASP A 66 -25.62 39.95 9.57
CA ASP A 66 -27.00 39.46 9.46
C ASP A 66 -27.85 39.88 10.67
N ALA A 67 -27.24 39.96 11.85
CA ALA A 67 -27.89 40.45 13.07
C ALA A 67 -27.99 42.00 13.15
N GLY A 68 -27.44 42.73 12.18
CA GLY A 68 -27.42 44.19 12.15
C GLY A 68 -26.59 44.83 13.26
N LEU A 69 -25.59 44.11 13.79
CA LEU A 69 -24.76 44.57 14.90
C LEU A 69 -23.58 45.44 14.44
N VAL A 70 -23.08 45.18 13.23
CA VAL A 70 -21.94 45.86 12.59
C VAL A 70 -22.01 45.60 11.09
N ASN A 71 -21.41 46.43 10.22
CA ASN A 71 -21.15 46.04 8.83
C ASN A 71 -19.73 45.48 8.61
N ALA A 72 -19.46 44.86 7.46
CA ALA A 72 -18.18 44.21 7.19
C ALA A 72 -16.99 45.18 7.28
N VAL A 73 -17.14 46.39 6.72
CA VAL A 73 -16.10 47.42 6.70
C VAL A 73 -15.86 47.96 8.11
N GLU A 74 -16.92 48.23 8.87
CA GLU A 74 -16.84 48.64 10.28
C GLU A 74 -16.13 47.57 11.13
N HIS A 75 -16.49 46.29 10.94
CA HIS A 75 -15.86 45.20 11.66
C HIS A 75 -14.37 45.14 11.35
N PHE A 76 -13.98 45.23 10.07
CA PHE A 76 -12.58 45.23 9.69
C PHE A 76 -11.81 46.42 10.31
N VAL A 77 -12.39 47.62 10.26
CA VAL A 77 -11.78 48.83 10.81
C VAL A 77 -11.59 48.73 12.32
N LEU A 78 -12.58 48.22 13.05
CA LEU A 78 -12.54 48.17 14.51
C LEU A 78 -11.72 46.98 15.04
N TYR A 79 -11.82 45.82 14.38
CA TYR A 79 -11.30 44.54 14.90
C TYR A 79 -10.44 43.82 13.86
N GLY A 80 -10.94 43.60 12.64
CA GLY A 80 -10.32 42.70 11.67
C GLY A 80 -8.86 43.01 11.32
N GLN A 81 -8.48 44.29 11.26
CA GLN A 81 -7.09 44.68 11.00
C GLN A 81 -6.12 44.35 12.18
N GLN A 82 -6.64 44.26 13.40
CA GLN A 82 -5.87 43.88 14.60
C GLN A 82 -5.88 42.37 14.82
N GLU A 83 -6.97 41.72 14.42
CA GLU A 83 -7.12 40.26 14.37
C GLU A 83 -6.39 39.63 13.18
N VAL A 84 -5.69 40.45 12.38
CA VAL A 84 -4.83 39.99 11.29
C VAL A 84 -5.62 39.21 10.23
N ARG A 85 -6.86 39.63 9.95
CA ARG A 85 -7.75 38.95 8.99
C ARG A 85 -7.42 39.29 7.53
N ALA A 86 -7.63 38.34 6.63
CA ALA A 86 -7.57 38.56 5.18
C ALA A 86 -8.68 39.51 4.70
N VAL A 87 -8.35 40.41 3.78
CA VAL A 87 -9.24 41.51 3.31
C VAL A 87 -9.61 41.43 1.84
N ALA A 88 -8.82 40.69 1.08
CA ALA A 88 -9.04 40.38 -0.32
C ALA A 88 -8.31 39.07 -0.62
N PRO A 89 -8.61 38.40 -1.74
CA PRO A 89 -7.99 37.12 -2.08
C PRO A 89 -6.46 37.16 -2.10
N PHE A 90 -5.91 38.32 -2.46
CA PHE A 90 -4.47 38.55 -2.59
C PHE A 90 -3.85 39.30 -1.39
N ILE A 91 -4.63 39.70 -0.38
CA ILE A 91 -4.11 40.33 0.85
C ILE A 91 -4.61 39.57 2.08
N ASP A 92 -3.73 38.72 2.60
CA ASP A 92 -3.85 38.10 3.91
C ASP A 92 -2.84 38.75 4.86
N LEU A 93 -3.34 39.43 5.90
CA LEU A 93 -2.46 40.11 6.86
C LEU A 93 -1.61 39.11 7.66
N ALA A 94 -2.05 37.86 7.83
CA ALA A 94 -1.32 36.85 8.59
C ALA A 94 -0.16 36.33 7.74
N SER A 95 -0.43 36.04 6.47
CA SER A 95 0.60 35.70 5.49
C SER A 95 1.62 36.84 5.34
N TYR A 96 1.16 38.09 5.32
CA TYR A 96 2.04 39.26 5.26
C TYR A 96 3.02 39.34 6.45
N LEU A 97 2.55 39.06 7.67
CA LEU A 97 3.44 39.03 8.83
C LEU A 97 4.40 37.83 8.80
N SER A 98 3.91 36.67 8.38
CA SER A 98 4.73 35.46 8.25
C SER A 98 5.89 35.67 7.26
N ALA A 99 5.63 36.36 6.16
CA ALA A 99 6.64 36.66 5.14
C ALA A 99 7.59 37.81 5.51
N ASN A 100 7.23 38.63 6.50
CA ASN A 100 8.03 39.80 6.92
C ASN A 100 8.27 39.79 8.45
N PRO A 101 9.21 38.97 8.96
CA PRO A 101 9.46 38.82 10.39
C PRO A 101 9.90 40.11 11.10
N ASP A 102 10.54 41.04 10.39
CA ASP A 102 10.88 42.36 10.90
C ASP A 102 9.63 43.22 11.16
N VAL A 103 8.62 43.10 10.30
CA VAL A 103 7.32 43.75 10.46
C VAL A 103 6.54 43.09 11.60
N ALA A 104 6.54 41.75 11.69
CA ALA A 104 5.94 41.03 12.81
C ALA A 104 6.52 41.50 14.15
N SER A 105 7.85 41.61 14.25
CA SER A 105 8.54 42.13 15.44
C SER A 105 8.13 43.57 15.77
N ALA A 106 7.96 44.44 14.76
CA ALA A 106 7.51 45.81 14.94
C ALA A 106 6.04 45.91 15.39
N VAL A 107 5.18 44.99 14.93
CA VAL A 107 3.78 44.87 15.35
C VAL A 107 3.70 44.41 16.81
N GLU A 108 4.46 43.39 17.19
CA GLU A 108 4.53 42.91 18.58
C GLU A 108 5.04 43.98 19.54
N ALA A 109 6.02 44.78 19.10
CA ALA A 109 6.54 45.92 19.86
C ALA A 109 5.57 47.12 19.92
N GLY A 110 4.40 47.03 19.26
CA GLY A 110 3.40 48.10 19.20
C GLY A 110 3.86 49.33 18.41
N LEU A 111 4.86 49.18 17.54
CA LEU A 111 5.42 50.28 16.74
C LEU A 111 4.63 50.52 15.44
N THR A 112 3.92 49.51 14.95
CA THR A 112 3.11 49.56 13.73
C THR A 112 1.93 48.58 13.80
N SER A 113 1.10 48.52 12.76
CA SER A 113 0.15 47.42 12.53
C SER A 113 0.42 46.79 11.16
N PRO A 114 -0.02 45.55 10.90
CA PRO A 114 0.27 44.85 9.63
C PRO A 114 -0.22 45.64 8.42
N LEU A 115 -1.49 46.07 8.45
CA LEU A 115 -2.10 46.88 7.40
C LEU A 115 -1.44 48.25 7.27
N PHE A 116 -1.09 48.90 8.39
CA PHE A 116 -0.44 50.21 8.34
C PHE A 116 0.95 50.08 7.72
N HIS A 117 1.71 49.06 8.08
CA HIS A 117 3.01 48.81 7.47
C HIS A 117 2.88 48.54 5.98
N LEU A 118 1.99 47.63 5.57
CA LEU A 118 1.77 47.32 4.15
C LEU A 118 1.46 48.57 3.32
N VAL A 119 0.55 49.42 3.81
CA VAL A 119 0.06 50.59 3.08
C VAL A 119 1.03 51.77 3.11
N GLU A 120 1.80 51.98 4.17
CA GLU A 120 2.66 53.16 4.29
C GLU A 120 4.12 52.87 3.88
N TYR A 121 4.57 51.61 3.98
CA TYR A 121 5.96 51.21 3.74
C TYR A 121 6.08 49.99 2.82
N GLY A 122 5.29 48.94 3.07
CA GLY A 122 5.45 47.63 2.44
C GLY A 122 5.43 47.66 0.91
N PHE A 123 4.55 48.47 0.32
CA PHE A 123 4.48 48.61 -1.13
C PHE A 123 5.66 49.38 -1.75
N LEU A 124 6.28 50.31 -1.01
CA LEU A 124 7.47 51.04 -1.47
C LEU A 124 8.75 50.21 -1.27
N GLU A 125 8.73 49.31 -0.31
CA GLU A 125 9.84 48.42 0.02
C GLU A 125 9.82 47.10 -0.78
N SER A 126 8.90 46.96 -1.73
CA SER A 126 8.74 45.75 -2.55
C SER A 126 8.53 44.48 -1.71
N ARG A 127 7.80 44.57 -0.60
CA ARG A 127 7.59 43.45 0.35
C ARG A 127 6.80 42.31 -0.26
N ASP A 128 6.99 41.12 0.32
CA ASP A 128 6.22 39.93 0.00
C ASP A 128 4.87 39.94 0.75
N LEU A 129 3.79 39.55 0.07
CA LEU A 129 2.45 39.40 0.67
C LEU A 129 2.23 38.05 1.35
N GLY A 130 3.14 37.08 1.15
CA GLY A 130 3.14 35.77 1.82
C GLY A 130 2.19 34.73 1.24
N ASN A 131 1.51 35.05 0.14
CA ASN A 131 0.64 34.17 -0.62
C ASN A 131 1.17 33.99 -2.06
N GLY A 132 2.50 33.97 -2.20
CA GLY A 132 3.19 33.85 -3.49
C GLY A 132 3.11 35.09 -4.38
N ILE A 133 2.76 36.24 -3.80
CA ILE A 133 2.81 37.54 -4.46
C ILE A 133 3.89 38.40 -3.80
N SER A 134 5.02 38.57 -4.48
CA SER A 134 6.01 39.57 -4.11
C SER A 134 5.75 40.89 -4.84
N LEU A 135 5.70 42.01 -4.10
CA LEU A 135 5.53 43.34 -4.72
C LEU A 135 6.76 43.73 -5.57
N ALA A 136 7.90 43.06 -5.39
CA ALA A 136 9.05 43.19 -6.28
C ALA A 136 8.74 42.78 -7.74
N LEU A 137 7.77 41.88 -7.95
CA LEU A 137 7.31 41.46 -9.29
C LEU A 137 6.62 42.57 -10.08
N PHE A 138 6.31 43.70 -9.44
CA PHE A 138 5.65 44.84 -10.06
C PHE A 138 6.59 46.02 -10.27
N ALA A 139 7.89 45.89 -9.96
CA ALA A 139 8.84 47.00 -9.95
C ALA A 139 9.00 47.70 -11.33
N ASP A 140 8.88 46.94 -12.42
CA ASP A 140 8.93 47.46 -13.79
C ASP A 140 7.54 47.59 -14.45
N ASP A 141 6.44 47.21 -13.75
CA ASP A 141 5.09 47.36 -14.28
C ASP A 141 4.72 48.86 -14.32
N PRO A 142 4.41 49.43 -15.50
CA PRO A 142 4.25 50.88 -15.64
C PRO A 142 3.03 51.41 -14.87
N VAL A 143 1.99 50.59 -14.68
CA VAL A 143 0.78 50.97 -13.94
C VAL A 143 1.07 51.00 -12.44
N PHE A 144 1.68 49.94 -11.91
CA PHE A 144 2.09 49.87 -10.51
C PHE A 144 3.11 50.97 -10.17
N LYS A 145 4.12 51.16 -11.00
CA LYS A 145 5.17 52.16 -10.80
C LYS A 145 4.63 53.58 -10.79
N ALA A 146 3.78 53.94 -11.75
CA ALA A 146 3.17 55.27 -11.79
C ALA A 146 2.30 55.53 -10.56
N ALA A 147 1.56 54.52 -10.09
CA ALA A 147 0.78 54.62 -8.87
C ALA A 147 1.68 54.77 -7.63
N ALA A 148 2.75 53.98 -7.53
CA ALA A 148 3.67 54.02 -6.42
C ALA A 148 4.44 55.36 -6.33
N GLU A 149 4.93 55.88 -7.44
CA GLU A 149 5.61 57.19 -7.53
C GLU A 149 4.67 58.36 -7.16
N ALA A 150 3.38 58.23 -7.46
CA ALA A 150 2.36 59.20 -7.08
C ALA A 150 1.89 59.07 -5.61
N GLY A 151 2.40 58.08 -4.86
CA GLY A 151 1.90 57.74 -3.52
C GLY A 151 0.45 57.22 -3.53
N ASN A 152 -0.05 56.77 -4.69
CA ASN A 152 -1.39 56.23 -4.85
C ASN A 152 -1.41 54.72 -4.52
N VAL A 153 -1.46 54.40 -3.22
CA VAL A 153 -1.44 53.01 -2.73
C VAL A 153 -2.64 52.21 -3.24
N ALA A 154 -3.83 52.83 -3.31
CA ALA A 154 -5.03 52.18 -3.83
C ALA A 154 -4.89 51.76 -5.30
N GLY A 155 -4.25 52.62 -6.12
CA GLY A 155 -3.90 52.29 -7.50
C GLY A 155 -2.85 51.19 -7.59
N ALA A 156 -1.82 51.22 -6.74
CA ALA A 156 -0.75 50.21 -6.75
C ALA A 156 -1.28 48.82 -6.34
N LEU A 157 -1.96 48.71 -5.20
CA LEU A 157 -2.55 47.44 -4.75
C LEU A 157 -3.74 47.00 -5.62
N GLY A 158 -4.47 47.92 -6.26
CA GLY A 158 -5.47 47.57 -7.27
C GLY A 158 -4.84 47.00 -8.55
N ARG A 159 -3.62 47.39 -8.90
CA ARG A 159 -2.86 46.73 -9.97
C ARG A 159 -2.41 45.34 -9.56
N VAL A 160 -2.06 45.14 -8.28
CA VAL A 160 -1.75 43.80 -7.74
C VAL A 160 -2.98 42.90 -7.81
N ASP A 161 -4.16 43.37 -7.40
CA ASP A 161 -5.44 42.66 -7.53
C ASP A 161 -5.71 42.16 -8.95
N ALA A 162 -5.55 43.04 -9.94
CA ALA A 162 -5.82 42.72 -11.34
C ALA A 162 -4.87 41.66 -11.93
N VAL A 163 -3.65 41.55 -11.39
CA VAL A 163 -2.61 40.65 -11.90
C VAL A 163 -2.51 39.36 -11.09
N ALA A 164 -2.79 39.42 -9.79
CA ALA A 164 -2.67 38.31 -8.85
C ALA A 164 -3.30 37.01 -9.34
N PRO A 165 -4.55 36.97 -9.86
CA PRO A 165 -5.16 35.74 -10.33
C PRO A 165 -4.35 35.05 -11.43
N PHE A 166 -3.57 35.80 -12.20
CA PHE A 166 -2.80 35.31 -13.33
C PHE A 166 -1.33 34.99 -12.98
N LEU A 167 -0.88 35.28 -11.75
CA LEU A 167 0.48 34.96 -11.32
C LEU A 167 0.59 33.46 -11.05
N PRO A 168 1.60 32.76 -11.61
CA PRO A 168 1.75 31.31 -11.40
C PRO A 168 2.06 30.95 -9.94
N GLY A 169 2.63 31.88 -9.17
CA GLY A 169 2.91 31.69 -7.75
C GLY A 169 1.76 32.05 -6.82
N PHE A 170 0.67 32.66 -7.30
CA PHE A 170 -0.40 33.12 -6.42
C PHE A 170 -1.12 31.94 -5.74
N ILE A 171 -1.04 31.94 -4.41
CA ILE A 171 -1.75 30.99 -3.54
C ILE A 171 -3.14 31.58 -3.25
N ALA A 172 -4.12 31.15 -4.06
CA ALA A 172 -5.51 31.55 -3.87
C ALA A 172 -6.08 31.01 -2.55
N PRO A 173 -6.95 31.77 -1.86
CA PRO A 173 -7.65 31.27 -0.68
C PRO A 173 -8.55 30.07 -1.01
N GLU A 174 -8.66 29.14 -0.07
CA GLU A 174 -9.50 27.95 -0.22
C GLU A 174 -10.94 28.29 -0.66
N GLY A 175 -11.38 27.65 -1.74
CA GLY A 175 -12.71 27.82 -2.32
C GLY A 175 -12.92 29.11 -3.13
N TRP A 176 -11.89 29.95 -3.28
CA TRP A 176 -11.94 31.14 -4.12
C TRP A 176 -11.45 30.83 -5.54
N VAL A 177 -12.22 31.26 -6.54
CA VAL A 177 -11.82 31.24 -7.96
C VAL A 177 -12.14 32.60 -8.58
N PRO A 178 -11.31 33.11 -9.52
CA PRO A 178 -11.61 34.35 -10.22
C PRO A 178 -12.87 34.21 -11.07
N ALA A 179 -13.62 35.30 -11.23
CA ALA A 179 -14.82 35.31 -12.06
C ALA A 179 -14.47 35.02 -13.53
N ALA A 180 -15.39 34.40 -14.27
CA ALA A 180 -15.14 34.03 -15.66
C ALA A 180 -14.86 35.24 -16.58
N ASP A 181 -15.33 36.42 -16.21
CA ASP A 181 -15.13 37.70 -16.90
C ASP A 181 -14.00 38.55 -16.29
N THR A 182 -13.13 37.96 -15.47
CA THR A 182 -11.96 38.65 -14.91
C THR A 182 -11.10 39.26 -16.04
N PRO A 183 -10.86 40.58 -16.04
CA PRO A 183 -10.06 41.23 -17.08
C PRO A 183 -8.62 40.68 -17.14
N ILE A 184 -8.16 40.33 -18.34
CA ILE A 184 -6.81 39.77 -18.54
C ILE A 184 -5.78 40.91 -18.63
N PRO A 185 -4.74 40.94 -17.76
CA PRO A 185 -3.75 42.02 -17.71
C PRO A 185 -2.67 41.87 -18.80
N VAL A 186 -3.07 42.00 -20.07
CA VAL A 186 -2.16 41.91 -21.23
C VAL A 186 -1.10 43.01 -21.29
N ASP A 187 -1.23 44.05 -20.46
CA ASP A 187 -0.28 45.16 -20.34
C ASP A 187 0.71 44.99 -19.18
N PHE A 188 0.68 43.86 -18.46
CA PHE A 188 1.60 43.60 -17.35
C PHE A 188 3.06 43.44 -17.83
N VAL A 189 3.96 44.13 -17.15
CA VAL A 189 5.41 44.09 -17.42
C VAL A 189 6.16 43.64 -16.16
N PRO A 190 6.66 42.40 -16.11
CA PRO A 190 7.51 41.95 -15.00
C PRO A 190 8.92 42.58 -15.07
N PRO A 191 9.69 42.54 -13.98
CA PRO A 191 11.06 43.04 -13.93
C PRO A 191 11.98 42.43 -14.98
N ALA A 192 12.84 43.25 -15.57
CA ALA A 192 13.81 42.78 -16.55
C ALA A 192 14.73 41.70 -15.95
N GLY A 193 14.81 40.53 -16.61
CA GLY A 193 15.64 39.40 -16.16
C GLY A 193 14.90 38.35 -15.32
N LEU A 194 13.61 38.57 -15.01
CA LEU A 194 12.74 37.53 -14.43
C LEU A 194 11.83 36.96 -15.54
N ASP A 195 11.86 35.64 -15.75
CA ASP A 195 10.97 34.97 -16.72
C ASP A 195 9.61 34.64 -16.10
N VAL A 196 8.85 35.68 -15.76
CA VAL A 196 7.49 35.53 -15.22
C VAL A 196 6.51 35.42 -16.38
N LYS A 197 5.88 34.25 -16.52
CA LYS A 197 4.75 34.03 -17.45
C LYS A 197 3.45 33.96 -16.68
N LEU A 198 2.54 34.89 -16.98
CA LEU A 198 1.17 34.87 -16.51
C LEU A 198 0.43 33.65 -17.07
N VAL A 199 -0.48 33.11 -16.28
CA VAL A 199 -1.33 31.96 -16.64
C VAL A 199 -2.77 32.41 -16.62
N VAL A 200 -3.56 32.04 -17.63
CA VAL A 200 -5.01 32.28 -17.59
C VAL A 200 -5.64 31.22 -16.69
N PRO A 201 -6.26 31.60 -15.56
CA PRO A 201 -6.84 30.63 -14.63
C PRO A 201 -7.97 29.82 -15.27
N ALA A 202 -8.10 28.55 -14.88
CA ALA A 202 -9.19 27.72 -15.31
C ALA A 202 -10.54 28.37 -14.95
N GLY A 203 -11.39 28.63 -15.96
CA GLY A 203 -12.67 29.30 -15.79
C GLY A 203 -12.69 30.77 -16.24
N VAL A 204 -11.54 31.44 -16.35
CA VAL A 204 -11.44 32.78 -16.95
C VAL A 204 -11.52 32.67 -18.47
N ILE A 205 -12.48 33.38 -19.07
CA ILE A 205 -12.73 33.35 -20.52
C ILE A 205 -11.87 34.42 -21.18
N ILE A 206 -11.04 34.01 -22.15
CA ILE A 206 -10.34 34.95 -23.03
C ILE A 206 -11.37 35.56 -23.99
N PRO A 207 -11.65 36.88 -23.93
CA PRO A 207 -12.63 37.50 -24.81
C PRO A 207 -12.22 37.38 -26.29
N GLU A 208 -13.21 37.28 -27.18
CA GLU A 208 -12.97 37.19 -28.62
C GLU A 208 -12.15 38.39 -29.11
N GLY A 209 -11.02 38.13 -29.78
CA GLY A 209 -10.10 39.15 -30.30
C GLY A 209 -9.01 39.61 -29.32
N VAL A 210 -8.93 39.05 -28.12
CA VAL A 210 -7.79 39.27 -27.20
C VAL A 210 -6.67 38.30 -27.55
N GLU A 211 -5.57 38.82 -28.08
CA GLU A 211 -4.32 38.07 -28.24
C GLU A 211 -3.49 38.14 -26.96
N LEU A 212 -3.10 36.99 -26.42
CA LEU A 212 -2.23 36.93 -25.25
C LEU A 212 -0.78 37.26 -25.66
N PRO A 213 -0.14 38.24 -25.01
CA PRO A 213 1.27 38.57 -25.28
C PRO A 213 2.20 37.46 -24.77
N SER A 214 3.48 37.53 -25.15
CA SER A 214 4.51 36.56 -24.71
C SER A 214 4.82 36.60 -23.20
N THR A 215 4.22 37.54 -22.46
CA THR A 215 4.19 37.55 -21.00
C THR A 215 3.18 36.56 -20.43
N PHE A 216 2.36 35.90 -21.26
CA PHE A 216 1.52 34.76 -20.88
C PHE A 216 2.10 33.44 -21.40
N GLN A 217 1.77 32.35 -20.72
CA GLN A 217 2.04 31.01 -21.23
C GLN A 217 1.19 30.72 -22.49
N PRO A 218 1.69 29.94 -23.47
CA PRO A 218 0.92 29.59 -24.67
C PRO A 218 -0.33 28.78 -24.30
N VAL A 219 -1.51 29.25 -24.72
CA VAL A 219 -2.75 28.48 -24.58
C VAL A 219 -2.81 27.44 -25.70
N THR A 220 -2.65 26.16 -25.36
CA THR A 220 -2.77 25.07 -26.32
C THR A 220 -4.24 24.92 -26.72
N SER A 221 -4.56 25.32 -27.96
CA SER A 221 -5.93 25.24 -28.49
C SER A 221 -6.37 23.79 -28.69
N GLY A 222 -7.08 23.23 -27.71
CA GLY A 222 -7.70 21.91 -27.78
C GLY A 222 -9.20 21.97 -28.09
N GLY A 223 -9.60 21.67 -29.33
CA GLY A 223 -10.88 21.01 -29.63
C GLY A 223 -11.91 21.76 -30.49
N GLY A 224 -12.20 21.20 -31.68
CA GLY A 224 -13.36 21.57 -32.50
C GLY A 224 -13.66 20.53 -33.59
N SER A 225 -14.42 19.50 -33.24
CA SER A 225 -14.92 18.44 -34.15
C SER A 225 -16.00 18.95 -35.11
N GLY A 226 -16.07 18.37 -36.31
CA GLY A 226 -17.28 18.35 -37.15
C GLY A 226 -17.96 16.98 -37.12
N SER A 227 -18.98 16.83 -36.27
CA SER A 227 -20.20 15.99 -36.41
C SER A 227 -20.01 14.46 -36.57
N SER A 228 -20.58 13.60 -35.72
CA SER A 228 -22.04 13.45 -35.48
C SER A 228 -22.36 12.51 -34.31
N GLY A 229 -23.47 12.77 -33.60
CA GLY A 229 -24.22 11.75 -32.85
C GLY A 229 -24.42 12.09 -31.38
N GLY A 230 -25.65 12.47 -31.01
CA GLY A 230 -25.97 12.91 -29.65
C GLY A 230 -26.42 11.82 -28.67
N VAL A 231 -26.42 12.26 -27.41
CA VAL A 231 -27.35 12.00 -26.29
C VAL A 231 -26.71 11.42 -25.02
N SER A 232 -26.97 12.19 -23.94
CA SER A 232 -27.06 11.90 -22.51
C SER A 232 -25.82 11.61 -21.67
N SER A 233 -25.42 12.64 -20.91
CA SER A 233 -25.26 12.67 -19.44
C SER A 233 -24.61 11.49 -18.73
N GLY A 234 -23.46 11.77 -18.12
CA GLY A 234 -22.90 11.06 -16.98
C GLY A 234 -21.86 11.98 -16.33
N GLY A 235 -22.11 12.44 -15.11
CA GLY A 235 -21.14 13.23 -14.36
C GLY A 235 -19.98 12.35 -13.89
N GLY A 236 -18.80 12.94 -13.78
CA GLY A 236 -17.59 12.29 -13.31
C GLY A 236 -16.56 13.35 -12.98
N SER A 237 -16.58 13.79 -11.72
CA SER A 237 -15.48 14.49 -11.06
C SER A 237 -14.25 13.58 -11.07
N SER A 238 -13.08 14.07 -11.48
CA SER A 238 -11.81 13.43 -11.10
C SER A 238 -10.80 14.49 -10.71
N SER A 239 -10.68 14.68 -9.39
CA SER A 239 -9.46 15.08 -8.68
C SER A 239 -8.32 14.14 -9.09
N GLN A 240 -7.32 14.65 -9.81
CA GLN A 240 -6.09 13.92 -10.09
C GLN A 240 -4.91 14.79 -9.67
N PRO A 241 -3.91 14.24 -8.97
CA PRO A 241 -2.69 14.97 -8.63
C PRO A 241 -1.86 15.28 -9.88
N GLU A 242 -1.05 16.34 -9.82
CA GLU A 242 -0.04 16.62 -10.85
C GLU A 242 0.96 15.46 -10.91
N THR A 243 0.91 14.72 -12.01
CA THR A 243 1.75 13.55 -12.26
C THR A 243 2.83 13.91 -13.28
N ALA A 244 4.08 13.58 -12.96
CA ALA A 244 5.24 13.74 -13.83
C ALA A 244 5.69 12.36 -14.35
N THR A 245 6.11 12.30 -15.61
CA THR A 245 6.69 11.09 -16.22
C THR A 245 8.15 11.33 -16.51
N PHE A 246 9.02 10.42 -16.08
CA PHE A 246 10.46 10.51 -16.25
C PHE A 246 10.97 9.43 -17.18
N LYS A 247 11.91 9.78 -18.05
CA LYS A 247 12.41 8.89 -19.10
C LYS A 247 13.93 8.96 -19.24
N PRO A 248 14.61 7.86 -19.57
CA PRO A 248 15.99 7.98 -20.02
C PRO A 248 15.99 8.73 -21.35
N LYS A 249 17.08 9.44 -21.63
CA LYS A 249 17.25 10.12 -22.92
C LYS A 249 17.54 9.07 -24.00
N VAL A 250 17.04 9.27 -25.22
CA VAL A 250 17.11 8.29 -26.32
C VAL A 250 18.54 7.82 -26.67
N ASP A 251 19.57 8.64 -26.41
CA ASP A 251 20.98 8.34 -26.69
C ASP A 251 21.76 7.77 -25.49
N PHE A 252 21.09 7.53 -24.35
CA PHE A 252 21.66 6.84 -23.21
C PHE A 252 21.57 5.33 -23.36
N ASN A 253 22.48 4.61 -22.69
CA ASN A 253 22.63 3.16 -22.87
C ASN A 253 21.95 2.33 -21.78
N GLU A 254 21.60 2.97 -20.65
CA GLU A 254 20.96 2.32 -19.51
C GLU A 254 19.47 2.70 -19.45
N GLY A 255 18.62 1.71 -19.12
CA GLY A 255 17.18 1.87 -18.89
C GLY A 255 16.86 2.70 -17.65
N ALA A 256 15.63 3.19 -17.54
CA ALA A 256 15.13 3.85 -16.34
C ALA A 256 13.63 3.60 -16.22
N SER A 257 13.26 2.64 -15.38
CA SER A 257 11.87 2.29 -15.09
C SER A 257 11.49 2.50 -13.64
N ASP A 258 12.46 2.93 -12.82
CA ASP A 258 12.39 2.89 -11.36
C ASP A 258 13.10 4.11 -10.78
N ALA A 259 12.72 4.50 -9.56
CA ALA A 259 13.35 5.58 -8.83
C ALA A 259 13.51 5.19 -7.37
N SER A 260 14.57 4.45 -7.06
CA SER A 260 14.86 3.98 -5.71
C SER A 260 15.24 5.12 -4.76
N THR A 261 15.95 6.14 -5.26
CA THR A 261 16.24 7.34 -4.47
C THR A 261 16.40 8.59 -5.34
N ALA A 262 15.98 9.74 -4.81
CA ALA A 262 16.15 11.01 -5.48
C ALA A 262 16.53 12.15 -4.53
N LEU A 263 17.51 12.96 -4.95
CA LEU A 263 18.13 14.02 -4.14
C LEU A 263 18.06 15.37 -4.87
N VAL A 264 17.51 16.38 -4.20
CA VAL A 264 17.36 17.73 -4.76
C VAL A 264 18.73 18.39 -4.99
N LEU A 265 18.94 18.90 -6.21
CA LEU A 265 20.09 19.75 -6.53
C LEU A 265 19.75 21.22 -6.25
N ASP A 266 18.61 21.67 -6.78
CA ASP A 266 18.03 23.01 -6.62
C ASP A 266 16.50 22.99 -6.85
N GLU A 267 15.89 24.16 -7.03
CA GLU A 267 14.45 24.30 -7.25
C GLU A 267 13.93 23.54 -8.49
N GLN A 268 14.76 23.35 -9.52
CA GLN A 268 14.37 22.76 -10.79
C GLN A 268 14.84 21.32 -10.97
N PHE A 269 16.03 20.98 -10.48
CA PHE A 269 16.68 19.71 -10.80
C PHE A 269 16.88 18.80 -9.59
N MET A 270 16.81 17.50 -9.84
CA MET A 270 17.13 16.45 -8.88
C MET A 270 18.02 15.39 -9.52
N VAL A 271 18.81 14.72 -8.69
CA VAL A 271 19.50 13.47 -9.04
C VAL A 271 18.56 12.33 -8.72
N VAL A 272 18.42 11.37 -9.62
CA VAL A 272 17.71 10.11 -9.40
C VAL A 272 18.69 8.96 -9.63
N ALA A 273 18.66 7.99 -8.73
CA ALA A 273 19.32 6.70 -8.90
C ALA A 273 18.24 5.60 -8.91
N ASP A 274 18.49 4.57 -9.70
CA ASP A 274 17.63 3.40 -9.83
C ASP A 274 18.39 2.12 -9.47
N ASP A 275 17.67 1.02 -9.39
CA ASP A 275 18.19 -0.30 -9.09
C ASP A 275 18.71 -1.01 -10.35
N GLU A 276 18.04 -0.83 -11.49
CA GLU A 276 18.38 -1.48 -12.77
C GLU A 276 19.69 -0.95 -13.43
N GLY A 277 20.10 0.29 -13.13
CA GLY A 277 21.22 0.98 -13.77
C GLY A 277 22.32 1.41 -12.78
N SER A 278 23.58 1.14 -13.12
CA SER A 278 24.75 1.65 -12.35
C SER A 278 25.12 3.10 -12.72
N VAL A 279 24.13 3.99 -12.74
CA VAL A 279 24.24 5.39 -13.16
C VAL A 279 23.50 6.33 -12.20
N LEU A 280 23.93 7.59 -12.19
CA LEU A 280 23.16 8.69 -11.61
C LEU A 280 22.61 9.55 -12.74
N ARG A 281 21.33 9.91 -12.68
CA ARG A 281 20.69 10.75 -13.70
C ARG A 281 20.20 12.06 -13.11
N VAL A 282 20.28 13.13 -13.89
CA VAL A 282 19.70 14.42 -13.51
C VAL A 282 18.43 14.64 -14.29
N TYR A 283 17.36 14.93 -13.59
CA TYR A 283 16.03 15.20 -14.15
C TYR A 283 15.56 16.59 -13.76
N ASP A 284 14.83 17.23 -14.68
CA ASP A 284 13.91 18.31 -14.31
C ASP A 284 12.80 17.69 -13.45
N ARG A 285 12.53 18.27 -12.28
CA ARG A 285 11.56 17.75 -11.30
C ARG A 285 10.12 17.75 -11.82
N SER A 286 9.83 18.53 -12.86
CA SER A 286 8.53 18.53 -13.55
C SER A 286 8.32 17.32 -14.48
N GLY A 287 9.37 16.51 -14.72
CA GLY A 287 9.33 15.34 -15.59
C GLY A 287 10.01 15.58 -16.94
N GLY A 288 10.04 14.54 -17.76
CA GLY A 288 10.66 14.51 -19.08
C GLY A 288 11.88 13.61 -19.15
N GLU A 289 12.70 13.84 -20.18
CA GLU A 289 13.94 13.10 -20.37
C GLU A 289 15.03 13.57 -19.40
N ALA A 290 15.87 12.63 -18.95
CA ALA A 290 17.08 12.97 -18.20
C ALA A 290 17.96 13.96 -18.99
N VAL A 291 18.46 14.99 -18.31
CA VAL A 291 19.36 15.99 -18.92
C VAL A 291 20.84 15.60 -18.81
N LEU A 292 21.17 14.68 -17.91
CA LEU A 292 22.50 14.13 -17.70
C LEU A 292 22.40 12.67 -17.23
N GLU A 293 23.36 11.84 -17.67
CA GLU A 293 23.61 10.50 -17.13
C GLU A 293 25.10 10.37 -16.81
N TRP A 294 25.41 9.89 -15.60
CA TRP A 294 26.76 9.72 -15.11
C TRP A 294 27.01 8.29 -14.67
N SER A 295 28.00 7.64 -15.30
CA SER A 295 28.33 6.24 -15.04
C SER A 295 29.20 6.09 -13.79
N ILE A 296 28.66 5.38 -12.79
CA ILE A 296 29.36 5.07 -11.54
C ILE A 296 30.56 4.17 -11.82
N LYS A 297 30.37 3.16 -12.67
CA LYS A 297 31.42 2.23 -13.11
C LYS A 297 32.66 2.95 -13.63
N ASN A 298 32.46 3.98 -14.44
CA ASN A 298 33.57 4.74 -15.04
C ASN A 298 34.32 5.62 -14.04
N ALA A 299 33.66 5.99 -12.94
CA ALA A 299 34.22 6.81 -11.88
C ALA A 299 34.71 6.04 -10.66
N ALA A 300 34.42 4.73 -10.59
CA ALA A 300 34.75 3.89 -9.46
C ALA A 300 36.28 3.85 -9.20
N PRO A 301 36.73 3.82 -7.92
CA PRO A 301 38.15 3.73 -7.61
C PRO A 301 38.78 2.48 -8.21
N SER A 302 40.03 2.59 -8.68
CA SER A 302 40.75 1.46 -9.25
C SER A 302 40.85 0.29 -8.28
N GLY A 303 40.37 -0.89 -8.68
CA GLY A 303 40.36 -2.10 -7.85
C GLY A 303 39.12 -2.27 -6.97
N SER A 304 38.17 -1.33 -7.00
CA SER A 304 36.82 -1.57 -6.47
C SER A 304 35.99 -2.40 -7.45
N ASN A 305 34.98 -3.10 -6.92
CA ASN A 305 33.98 -3.80 -7.73
C ASN A 305 32.70 -2.97 -7.97
N LEU A 306 32.69 -1.71 -7.51
CA LEU A 306 31.51 -0.85 -7.60
C LEU A 306 31.13 -0.60 -9.07
N GLY A 307 29.88 -0.94 -9.43
CA GLY A 307 29.35 -0.79 -10.79
C GLY A 307 29.93 -1.76 -11.82
N ASN A 308 30.69 -2.79 -11.40
CA ASN A 308 31.10 -3.85 -12.33
C ASN A 308 29.89 -4.66 -12.81
N ASP A 309 29.03 -4.97 -11.85
CA ASP A 309 27.67 -5.49 -12.01
C ASP A 309 26.68 -4.42 -11.49
N GLU A 310 25.38 -4.70 -11.61
CA GLU A 310 24.29 -3.89 -11.06
C GLU A 310 24.50 -3.65 -9.56
N ILE A 311 24.40 -2.39 -9.13
CA ILE A 311 24.61 -1.99 -7.72
C ILE A 311 23.32 -2.18 -6.90
N ASP A 312 22.16 -2.15 -7.57
CA ASP A 312 20.83 -2.07 -6.97
C ASP A 312 20.78 -0.90 -5.96
N ILE A 313 20.85 0.35 -6.42
CA ILE A 313 20.87 1.48 -5.48
C ILE A 313 19.50 1.55 -4.79
N GLU A 314 19.49 1.58 -3.46
CA GLU A 314 18.25 1.52 -2.67
C GLU A 314 17.94 2.86 -1.98
N ALA A 315 18.98 3.60 -1.55
CA ALA A 315 18.79 4.78 -0.71
C ALA A 315 19.88 5.82 -0.91
N GLY A 316 19.57 7.08 -0.64
CA GLY A 316 20.48 8.20 -0.79
C GLY A 316 20.18 9.34 0.16
N THR A 317 21.18 10.15 0.49
CA THR A 317 21.00 11.41 1.22
C THR A 317 22.07 12.43 0.86
N ARG A 318 21.81 13.71 1.12
CA ARG A 318 22.75 14.81 0.90
C ARG A 318 23.20 15.44 2.22
N ILE A 319 24.51 15.68 2.36
CA ILE A 319 25.10 16.52 3.40
C ILE A 319 26.05 17.52 2.73
N GLY A 320 25.65 18.79 2.71
CA GLY A 320 26.41 19.84 2.02
C GLY A 320 26.49 19.57 0.51
N ASP A 321 27.70 19.45 -0.02
CA ASP A 321 27.98 19.11 -1.43
C ASP A 321 28.19 17.60 -1.66
N THR A 322 28.07 16.78 -0.62
CA THR A 322 28.29 15.33 -0.71
C THR A 322 26.95 14.59 -0.72
N LEU A 323 26.76 13.75 -1.74
CA LEU A 323 25.70 12.76 -1.84
C LEU A 323 26.23 11.41 -1.34
N TYR A 324 25.47 10.73 -0.50
CA TYR A 324 25.76 9.40 0.01
C TYR A 324 24.72 8.45 -0.56
N PHE A 325 25.12 7.26 -0.99
CA PHE A 325 24.23 6.25 -1.57
C PHE A 325 24.56 4.86 -1.04
N THR A 326 23.54 4.02 -0.87
CA THR A 326 23.68 2.58 -0.59
C THR A 326 23.20 1.76 -1.79
N GLY A 327 23.99 0.75 -2.18
CA GLY A 327 23.49 -0.38 -2.95
C GLY A 327 22.66 -1.33 -2.08
N SER A 328 22.16 -2.40 -2.68
CA SER A 328 21.32 -3.35 -1.97
C SER A 328 22.15 -4.18 -0.99
N HIS A 329 21.65 -4.24 0.25
CA HIS A 329 22.21 -5.10 1.30
C HIS A 329 21.34 -6.34 1.54
N SER A 330 20.38 -6.56 0.66
CA SER A 330 19.45 -7.67 0.69
C SER A 330 20.06 -8.91 0.05
N ASN A 331 19.61 -10.09 0.48
CA ASN A 331 19.75 -11.29 -0.33
C ASN A 331 18.98 -11.12 -1.66
N LYS A 332 19.29 -11.94 -2.66
CA LYS A 332 18.47 -12.04 -3.88
C LYS A 332 17.06 -12.50 -3.56
N LYS A 333 16.10 -12.31 -4.48
CA LYS A 333 14.74 -12.84 -4.38
C LYS A 333 14.69 -14.36 -4.12
N SER A 334 15.73 -15.11 -4.51
CA SER A 334 15.90 -16.54 -4.20
C SER A 334 16.33 -16.84 -2.75
N GLY A 335 16.59 -15.81 -1.95
CA GLY A 335 17.23 -15.87 -0.64
C GLY A 335 18.75 -16.10 -0.67
N SER A 336 19.37 -16.16 -1.85
CA SER A 336 20.82 -16.34 -1.96
C SER A 336 21.58 -15.05 -1.64
N ASP A 337 22.72 -15.17 -0.99
CA ASP A 337 23.61 -14.04 -0.68
C ASP A 337 24.06 -13.26 -1.95
N ALA A 338 24.20 -11.94 -1.84
CA ALA A 338 24.47 -11.00 -2.94
C ALA A 338 25.53 -9.91 -2.60
N PRO A 339 26.72 -10.30 -2.14
CA PRO A 339 27.75 -9.36 -1.66
C PRO A 339 28.27 -8.40 -2.74
N GLU A 340 28.02 -8.69 -4.03
CA GLU A 340 28.37 -7.83 -5.16
C GLU A 340 27.54 -6.54 -5.26
N ARG A 341 26.47 -6.40 -4.46
CA ARG A 341 25.60 -5.21 -4.40
C ARG A 341 25.78 -4.39 -3.11
N GLU A 342 26.44 -4.97 -2.11
CA GLU A 342 26.61 -4.39 -0.76
C GLU A 342 27.65 -3.25 -0.71
N PHE A 343 27.27 -2.08 -1.20
CA PHE A 343 28.11 -0.89 -1.19
C PHE A 343 27.47 0.28 -0.46
N LEU A 344 28.29 1.08 0.21
CA LEU A 344 28.01 2.49 0.50
C LEU A 344 29.07 3.31 -0.21
N PHE A 345 28.67 4.37 -0.93
CA PHE A 345 29.60 5.27 -1.59
C PHE A 345 29.17 6.73 -1.44
N ALA A 346 30.14 7.63 -1.59
CA ALA A 346 29.93 9.07 -1.56
C ALA A 346 30.42 9.73 -2.85
N VAL A 347 29.66 10.71 -3.33
CA VAL A 347 29.94 11.50 -4.52
C VAL A 347 29.81 12.97 -4.15
N THR A 348 30.82 13.79 -4.47
CA THR A 348 30.65 15.25 -4.40
C THR A 348 29.97 15.74 -5.66
N VAL A 349 29.03 16.67 -5.51
CA VAL A 349 28.25 17.24 -6.61
C VAL A 349 28.46 18.76 -6.69
N SER A 350 28.56 19.27 -7.91
CA SER A 350 28.57 20.71 -8.20
C SER A 350 27.82 21.00 -9.51
N GLY A 351 27.43 22.25 -9.73
CA GLY A 351 26.57 22.60 -10.87
C GLY A 351 25.14 22.12 -10.71
N THR A 352 24.35 22.24 -11.77
CA THR A 352 22.94 21.79 -11.83
C THR A 352 22.53 21.53 -13.29
N GLY A 353 21.40 20.85 -13.49
CA GLY A 353 20.89 20.48 -14.81
C GLY A 353 21.92 19.70 -15.63
N ALA A 354 22.05 20.05 -16.91
CA ALA A 354 23.03 19.42 -17.82
C ALA A 354 24.50 19.74 -17.47
N ASP A 355 24.75 20.78 -16.67
CA ASP A 355 26.10 21.19 -16.23
C ASP A 355 26.47 20.57 -14.87
N THR A 356 25.69 19.61 -14.36
CA THR A 356 26.00 18.91 -13.12
C THR A 356 27.29 18.08 -13.27
N GLU A 357 28.19 18.22 -12.30
CA GLU A 357 29.44 17.47 -12.23
C GLU A 357 29.46 16.58 -10.98
N PHE A 358 29.75 15.30 -11.18
CA PHE A 358 29.90 14.30 -10.13
C PHE A 358 31.34 13.85 -10.01
N GLN A 359 31.84 13.78 -8.78
CA GLN A 359 33.15 13.22 -8.48
C GLN A 359 33.05 12.17 -7.36
N MET A 360 33.44 10.95 -7.69
CA MET A 360 33.52 9.85 -6.71
C MET A 360 34.51 10.22 -5.59
N ARG A 361 34.08 10.07 -4.33
CA ARG A 361 34.86 10.44 -3.14
C ARG A 361 35.34 9.20 -2.39
N ASP A 362 34.40 8.44 -1.82
CA ASP A 362 34.67 7.29 -0.97
C ASP A 362 33.76 6.12 -1.33
N VAL A 363 34.24 4.89 -1.08
CA VAL A 363 33.48 3.64 -1.29
C VAL A 363 33.85 2.66 -0.18
N GLN A 364 32.85 2.00 0.39
CA GLN A 364 33.04 0.86 1.30
C GLN A 364 32.09 -0.28 0.95
N SER A 365 32.41 -1.48 1.45
CA SER A 365 31.53 -2.65 1.44
C SER A 365 31.56 -3.35 2.81
N GLY A 366 30.63 -4.26 3.05
CA GLY A 366 30.55 -5.04 4.29
C GLY A 366 29.80 -4.37 5.44
N LEU A 367 28.99 -3.34 5.14
CA LEU A 367 28.15 -2.66 6.13
C LEU A 367 27.15 -3.62 6.79
N ALA A 368 26.54 -4.54 6.03
CA ALA A 368 25.63 -5.55 6.55
C ALA A 368 26.32 -6.48 7.57
N THR A 369 27.54 -6.91 7.26
CA THR A 369 28.37 -7.71 8.19
C THR A 369 28.70 -6.92 9.47
N ALA A 370 29.03 -5.64 9.35
CA ALA A 370 29.33 -4.77 10.49
C ALA A 370 28.09 -4.58 11.39
N LEU A 371 26.91 -4.35 10.79
CA LEU A 371 25.63 -4.25 11.48
C LEU A 371 25.27 -5.56 12.22
N ALA A 372 25.42 -6.70 11.55
CA ALA A 372 25.17 -8.02 12.14
C ALA A 372 26.08 -8.30 13.34
N ALA A 373 27.35 -7.93 13.25
CA ALA A 373 28.32 -8.05 14.35
C ALA A 373 27.99 -7.09 15.51
N TRP A 374 27.57 -5.87 15.21
CA TRP A 374 27.15 -4.87 16.18
C TRP A 374 25.92 -5.32 17.00
N ASP A 375 24.90 -5.88 16.33
CA ASP A 375 23.70 -6.41 16.97
C ASP A 375 24.02 -7.67 17.80
N THR A 376 24.76 -8.62 17.23
CA THR A 376 25.17 -9.85 17.94
C THR A 376 26.05 -9.55 19.15
N GLY A 377 26.93 -8.54 19.03
CA GLY A 377 27.82 -8.08 20.08
C GLY A 377 27.13 -7.31 21.22
N ASN A 378 25.82 -7.03 21.11
CA ASN A 378 25.05 -6.26 22.08
C ASN A 378 25.66 -4.88 22.38
N VAL A 379 26.22 -4.21 21.37
CA VAL A 379 26.81 -2.88 21.55
C VAL A 379 25.73 -1.85 21.93
N HIS A 380 24.48 -2.08 21.48
CA HIS A 380 23.31 -1.25 21.77
C HIS A 380 22.66 -1.48 23.15
N GLY A 381 22.99 -2.57 23.84
CA GLY A 381 22.52 -2.85 25.21
C GLY A 381 21.14 -3.52 25.36
N LYS A 382 20.48 -3.97 24.28
CA LYS A 382 19.16 -4.66 24.32
C LYS A 382 19.26 -6.19 24.40
N GLY A 383 20.46 -6.75 24.32
CA GLY A 383 20.76 -8.18 24.23
C GLY A 383 21.37 -8.54 22.87
N GLY A 384 22.24 -9.55 22.84
CA GLY A 384 22.89 -9.96 21.59
C GLY A 384 21.88 -10.55 20.60
N GLY A 385 21.83 -10.02 19.38
CA GLY A 385 20.92 -10.47 18.32
C GLY A 385 19.46 -10.07 18.55
N TYR A 386 19.21 -9.00 19.32
CA TYR A 386 17.87 -8.51 19.62
C TYR A 386 17.11 -8.11 18.35
N TYR A 387 17.78 -7.45 17.40
CA TYR A 387 17.18 -7.06 16.12
C TYR A 387 17.20 -8.19 15.09
N GLY A 388 18.08 -9.18 15.28
CA GLY A 388 18.16 -10.37 14.44
C GLY A 388 18.85 -10.11 13.11
N LEU A 389 19.69 -9.08 13.00
CA LEU A 389 20.30 -8.67 11.74
C LEU A 389 21.14 -9.78 11.10
N ALA A 390 21.86 -10.55 11.92
CA ALA A 390 22.63 -11.71 11.44
C ALA A 390 21.75 -12.84 10.89
N SER A 391 20.60 -13.10 11.53
CA SER A 391 19.66 -14.12 11.03
C SER A 391 18.91 -13.65 9.78
N SER A 392 18.60 -12.36 9.69
CA SER A 392 17.90 -11.76 8.56
C SER A 392 18.75 -11.71 7.29
N ALA A 393 20.05 -11.45 7.43
CA ALA A 393 21.02 -11.48 6.32
C ALA A 393 21.56 -12.88 6.00
N ALA A 394 21.06 -13.94 6.65
CA ALA A 394 21.59 -15.29 6.42
C ALA A 394 21.20 -15.82 5.03
N ASN A 395 22.11 -16.56 4.39
CA ASN A 395 21.82 -17.24 3.12
C ASN A 395 20.63 -18.21 3.25
N GLY A 396 19.67 -18.09 2.35
CA GLY A 396 18.40 -18.81 2.33
C GLY A 396 17.20 -17.98 2.83
N ILE A 397 17.43 -16.75 3.32
CA ILE A 397 16.36 -15.87 3.79
C ILE A 397 15.96 -14.92 2.67
N VAL A 398 14.70 -15.00 2.24
CA VAL A 398 14.11 -14.09 1.26
C VAL A 398 14.01 -12.69 1.88
N PRO A 399 14.34 -11.60 1.16
CA PRO A 399 14.32 -10.23 1.70
C PRO A 399 12.91 -9.63 1.82
N GLU A 400 11.98 -9.98 0.93
CA GLU A 400 10.62 -9.44 0.85
C GLU A 400 9.67 -10.06 1.90
N GLN A 401 10.03 -9.98 3.17
CA GLN A 401 9.23 -10.46 4.31
C GLN A 401 9.69 -9.78 5.61
N VAL A 402 8.91 -9.89 6.67
CA VAL A 402 9.18 -9.19 7.94
C VAL A 402 10.49 -9.59 8.63
N SER A 403 11.03 -10.76 8.28
CA SER A 403 12.32 -11.26 8.77
C SER A 403 13.48 -11.05 7.81
N GLY A 404 13.26 -10.47 6.63
CA GLY A 404 14.30 -10.17 5.66
C GLY A 404 15.28 -9.11 6.16
N PHE A 405 16.33 -8.84 5.39
CA PHE A 405 17.26 -7.73 5.61
C PHE A 405 17.20 -6.85 4.38
N SER A 406 16.74 -5.60 4.53
CA SER A 406 16.68 -4.61 3.46
C SER A 406 16.77 -3.19 4.04
N ILE A 407 17.77 -2.45 3.57
CA ILE A 407 17.97 -1.02 3.88
C ILE A 407 17.50 -0.23 2.65
N GLU A 408 16.37 0.46 2.78
CA GLU A 408 15.74 1.25 1.70
C GLU A 408 15.65 2.75 2.09
N GLY A 409 15.74 3.07 3.38
CA GLY A 409 15.81 4.45 3.84
C GLY A 409 17.24 4.89 4.17
N MET A 410 17.62 6.11 3.80
CA MET A 410 18.81 6.76 4.33
C MET A 410 18.60 8.26 4.40
N THR A 411 18.93 8.89 5.54
CA THR A 411 18.95 10.36 5.63
C THR A 411 20.05 10.86 6.56
N ALA A 412 20.32 12.17 6.56
CA ALA A 412 21.23 12.78 7.52
C ALA A 412 20.52 13.02 8.86
N SER A 413 21.23 12.80 9.97
CA SER A 413 20.82 13.30 11.29
C SER A 413 20.62 14.82 11.31
N LEU A 414 19.85 15.34 12.27
CA LEU A 414 19.58 16.78 12.38
C LEU A 414 20.86 17.62 12.51
N ASP A 415 21.87 17.11 13.20
CA ASP A 415 23.19 17.76 13.35
C ASP A 415 24.20 17.38 12.24
N ASN A 416 23.77 16.56 11.27
CA ASN A 416 24.55 16.07 10.13
C ASN A 416 25.78 15.20 10.49
N ASN A 417 25.86 14.68 11.72
CA ASN A 417 27.01 13.88 12.15
C ASN A 417 26.90 12.39 11.79
N ASP A 418 25.67 11.90 11.66
CA ASP A 418 25.33 10.51 11.37
C ASP A 418 24.46 10.40 10.11
N LEU A 419 24.62 9.30 9.38
CA LEU A 419 23.62 8.78 8.43
C LEU A 419 22.65 7.90 9.20
N LEU A 420 21.35 8.09 9.02
CA LEU A 420 20.30 7.29 9.60
C LEU A 420 19.89 6.22 8.60
N LEU A 421 20.29 4.97 8.84
CA LEU A 421 19.94 3.83 7.97
C LEU A 421 18.56 3.31 8.36
N GLY A 422 17.57 3.49 7.49
CA GLY A 422 16.19 3.04 7.66
C GLY A 422 15.93 1.69 6.98
N PHE A 423 15.36 0.76 7.73
CA PHE A 423 15.12 -0.60 7.25
C PHE A 423 13.67 -0.77 6.79
N ARG A 424 13.47 -1.33 5.58
CA ARG A 424 12.21 -1.98 5.21
C ARG A 424 12.00 -3.23 6.06
N ALA A 425 13.06 -4.01 6.18
CA ALA A 425 13.09 -5.25 6.93
C ALA A 425 14.49 -5.43 7.54
N PRO A 426 14.62 -6.04 8.73
CA PRO A 426 13.54 -6.70 9.44
C PRO A 426 12.67 -5.72 10.22
N GLN A 427 11.38 -6.05 10.37
CA GLN A 427 10.62 -5.52 11.50
C GLN A 427 11.18 -6.15 12.79
N VAL A 428 11.12 -5.43 13.89
CA VAL A 428 11.80 -5.79 15.14
C VAL A 428 10.82 -5.87 16.31
N ASN A 429 11.12 -6.63 17.36
CA ASN A 429 12.25 -7.57 17.49
C ASN A 429 12.00 -8.91 16.77
N THR A 430 12.89 -9.89 16.94
CA THR A 430 12.81 -11.21 16.31
C THR A 430 11.55 -12.03 16.60
N THR A 431 10.78 -11.67 17.62
CA THR A 431 9.54 -12.34 18.02
C THR A 431 8.30 -11.54 17.62
N ALA A 432 8.29 -10.24 17.94
CA ALA A 432 7.12 -9.39 17.72
C ALA A 432 6.97 -8.97 16.25
N ARG A 433 8.08 -8.58 15.59
CA ARG A 433 8.09 -8.08 14.20
C ARG A 433 7.08 -6.95 13.95
N GLU A 434 6.97 -5.99 14.88
CA GLU A 434 5.96 -4.91 14.84
C GLU A 434 6.53 -3.55 14.42
N ASN A 435 7.79 -3.27 14.78
CA ASN A 435 8.39 -1.95 14.59
C ASN A 435 9.40 -1.95 13.42
N ALA A 436 9.51 -0.85 12.69
CA ALA A 436 10.66 -0.61 11.83
C ALA A 436 11.90 -0.22 12.65
N LEU A 437 13.07 -0.24 11.99
CA LEU A 437 14.35 0.06 12.62
C LEU A 437 15.07 1.19 11.88
N ILE A 438 15.64 2.12 12.65
CA ILE A 438 16.69 3.03 12.21
C ILE A 438 17.97 2.74 12.99
N VAL A 439 19.10 2.64 12.29
CA VAL A 439 20.44 2.55 12.89
C VAL A 439 21.28 3.74 12.43
N PRO A 440 21.63 4.68 13.34
CA PRO A 440 22.58 5.74 13.01
C PRO A 440 23.98 5.19 12.78
N VAL A 441 24.71 5.72 11.79
CA VAL A 441 26.13 5.42 11.55
C VAL A 441 26.91 6.71 11.33
N SER A 442 28.02 6.87 12.04
CA SER A 442 28.77 8.13 12.02
C SER A 442 29.43 8.39 10.68
N VAL A 443 29.11 9.55 10.08
CA VAL A 443 29.66 10.03 8.80
C VAL A 443 31.20 10.06 8.84
N ALA A 444 31.78 10.41 9.98
CA ALA A 444 33.24 10.52 10.15
C ALA A 444 33.98 9.16 10.10
N SER A 445 33.25 8.06 10.25
CA SER A 445 33.83 6.71 10.34
C SER A 445 33.26 5.72 9.33
N VAL A 446 32.18 6.10 8.64
CA VAL A 446 31.37 5.18 7.86
C VAL A 446 32.16 4.50 6.74
N PHE A 447 33.15 5.16 6.13
CA PHE A 447 33.99 4.58 5.07
C PHE A 447 35.23 3.82 5.56
N ASP A 448 35.47 3.77 6.87
CA ASP A 448 36.60 3.07 7.49
C ASP A 448 36.12 1.89 8.36
N THR A 449 35.85 2.16 9.64
CA THR A 449 35.26 1.22 10.58
C THR A 449 33.98 1.84 11.09
N PRO A 450 32.81 1.41 10.55
CA PRO A 450 31.53 2.00 10.91
C PRO A 450 31.29 2.01 12.41
N VAL A 451 31.00 3.19 12.97
CA VAL A 451 30.56 3.36 14.35
C VAL A 451 29.06 3.61 14.35
N PHE A 452 28.31 2.64 14.89
CA PHE A 452 26.86 2.71 14.99
C PHE A 452 26.42 3.39 16.29
N GLY A 453 25.40 4.23 16.17
CA GLY A 453 24.77 4.95 17.28
C GLY A 453 23.71 4.13 18.02
N SER A 454 22.88 4.83 18.78
CA SER A 454 21.75 4.21 19.47
C SER A 454 20.63 3.90 18.45
N PRO A 455 20.13 2.65 18.38
CA PRO A 455 19.04 2.30 17.48
C PRO A 455 17.72 2.93 17.90
N ILE A 456 16.86 3.12 16.91
CA ILE A 456 15.54 3.71 17.07
C ILE A 456 14.51 2.77 16.43
N GLU A 457 13.59 2.28 17.23
CA GLU A 457 12.44 1.50 16.80
C GLU A 457 11.26 2.43 16.51
N LEU A 458 10.57 2.23 15.40
CA LEU A 458 9.46 3.07 14.95
C LEU A 458 8.20 2.23 14.77
N ASN A 459 7.13 2.62 15.46
CA ASN A 459 5.83 2.02 15.23
C ASN A 459 5.17 2.64 13.98
N LEU A 460 5.43 2.03 12.82
CA LEU A 460 4.85 2.41 11.52
C LEU A 460 3.62 1.55 11.17
N GLY A 461 2.96 0.97 12.17
CA GLY A 461 1.82 0.07 11.97
C GLY A 461 2.20 -1.22 11.25
N GLY A 462 3.31 -1.85 11.65
CA GLY A 462 3.82 -3.09 11.02
C GLY A 462 4.54 -2.90 9.68
N ARG A 463 4.67 -1.65 9.19
CA ARG A 463 5.36 -1.32 7.93
C ARG A 463 6.86 -1.14 8.12
N GLY A 464 7.58 -1.28 7.03
CA GLY A 464 9.00 -0.92 6.90
C GLY A 464 9.18 0.49 6.34
N ILE A 465 10.39 1.03 6.45
CA ILE A 465 10.76 2.31 5.83
C ILE A 465 11.05 2.06 4.35
N ARG A 466 10.37 2.78 3.45
CA ARG A 466 10.69 2.86 2.01
C ARG A 466 11.66 4.01 1.75
N SER A 467 11.36 5.19 2.28
CA SER A 467 12.28 6.34 2.29
C SER A 467 12.06 7.19 3.53
N ILE A 468 13.11 7.89 3.94
CA ILE A 468 13.10 8.85 5.05
C ILE A 468 13.89 10.06 4.60
N GLU A 469 13.35 11.25 4.79
CA GLU A 469 13.98 12.51 4.38
C GLU A 469 13.96 13.53 5.51
N LYS A 470 15.12 14.11 5.81
CA LYS A 470 15.26 15.26 6.69
C LYS A 470 14.66 16.49 6.03
N ALA A 471 13.79 17.20 6.75
CA ALA A 471 13.19 18.42 6.24
C ALA A 471 14.18 19.59 6.20
N ASN A 472 14.10 20.42 5.15
CA ASN A 472 14.99 21.56 4.93
C ASN A 472 14.88 22.65 6.02
N ASP A 473 13.70 22.83 6.61
CA ASP A 473 13.45 23.74 7.73
C ASP A 473 13.82 23.16 9.10
N GLU A 474 14.43 21.96 9.12
CA GLU A 474 14.81 21.22 10.33
C GLU A 474 13.62 20.83 11.23
N SER A 475 12.38 20.83 10.70
CA SER A 475 11.18 20.43 11.44
C SER A 475 11.12 18.95 11.80
N GLY A 476 12.05 18.14 11.29
CA GLY A 476 12.20 16.72 11.58
C GLY A 476 12.44 15.89 10.32
N TYR A 477 11.76 14.75 10.26
CA TYR A 477 11.85 13.77 9.19
C TYR A 477 10.46 13.42 8.67
N LEU A 478 10.35 13.33 7.35
CA LEU A 478 9.21 12.72 6.68
C LEU A 478 9.59 11.31 6.25
N ILE A 479 8.72 10.34 6.53
CA ILE A 479 8.95 8.93 6.24
C ILE A 479 7.79 8.46 5.36
N ILE A 480 8.10 7.79 4.26
CA ILE A 480 7.14 6.95 3.57
C ILE A 480 7.39 5.49 3.98
N ALA A 481 6.34 4.86 4.51
CA ALA A 481 6.38 3.50 5.00
C ALA A 481 5.49 2.59 4.14
N GLY A 482 5.93 1.35 3.94
CA GLY A 482 5.23 0.35 3.12
C GLY A 482 5.41 -1.08 3.65
N PRO A 483 4.73 -2.08 3.06
CA PRO A 483 4.79 -3.47 3.52
C PRO A 483 6.19 -4.08 3.35
N ALA A 484 6.63 -4.95 4.26
CA ALA A 484 7.92 -5.64 4.09
C ALA A 484 7.90 -6.65 2.92
N GLY A 485 6.76 -7.28 2.66
CA GLY A 485 6.52 -8.14 1.50
C GLY A 485 5.72 -7.41 0.42
N SER A 486 4.75 -8.10 -0.17
CA SER A 486 3.78 -7.53 -1.12
C SER A 486 2.64 -6.81 -0.41
N ALA A 487 2.08 -5.78 -1.05
CA ALA A 487 0.82 -5.17 -0.66
C ALA A 487 -0.35 -6.17 -0.74
N SER A 488 -1.38 -5.96 0.07
CA SER A 488 -2.53 -6.86 0.20
C SER A 488 -3.81 -6.07 -0.07
N GLY A 489 -4.69 -6.59 -0.93
CA GLY A 489 -5.97 -5.94 -1.21
C GLY A 489 -6.93 -5.91 -0.02
N GLU A 490 -6.60 -6.61 1.07
CA GLU A 490 -7.32 -6.53 2.34
C GLU A 490 -6.90 -5.32 3.18
N VAL A 491 -5.64 -4.88 3.09
CA VAL A 491 -5.10 -3.77 3.88
C VAL A 491 -5.45 -2.43 3.23
N THR A 492 -5.89 -1.48 4.04
CA THR A 492 -6.07 -0.10 3.63
C THR A 492 -4.84 0.71 4.02
N HIS A 493 -4.40 1.61 3.13
CA HIS A 493 -3.21 2.43 3.33
C HIS A 493 -1.94 1.59 3.49
N ASP A 494 -1.72 0.58 2.64
CA ASP A 494 -0.49 -0.21 2.63
C ASP A 494 0.75 0.70 2.61
N PHE A 495 0.68 1.80 1.87
CA PHE A 495 1.62 2.92 2.00
C PHE A 495 1.06 4.04 2.87
N ARG A 496 1.90 4.57 3.77
CA ARG A 496 1.53 5.67 4.67
C ARG A 496 2.68 6.64 4.90
N LEU A 497 2.38 7.94 4.94
CA LEU A 497 3.32 8.96 5.39
C LEU A 497 3.32 9.08 6.91
N TYR A 498 4.51 9.30 7.46
CA TYR A 498 4.71 9.63 8.86
C TYR A 498 5.63 10.84 8.99
N ARG A 499 5.36 11.70 9.98
CA ARG A 499 6.36 12.66 10.47
C ARG A 499 6.96 12.19 11.78
N TRP A 500 8.23 12.52 11.96
CA TRP A 500 8.98 12.26 13.19
C TRP A 500 9.91 13.44 13.49
N ASP A 501 9.95 13.89 14.74
CA ASP A 501 10.75 15.05 15.16
C ASP A 501 12.24 14.70 15.45
N GLY A 502 12.64 13.45 15.25
CA GLY A 502 13.99 12.98 15.56
C GLY A 502 14.20 12.54 17.00
N THR A 503 13.17 12.60 17.85
CA THR A 503 13.28 12.26 19.27
C THR A 503 13.01 10.78 19.55
N SER A 504 13.71 10.22 20.54
CA SER A 504 13.45 8.86 21.02
C SER A 504 13.66 8.75 22.53
N GLU A 505 12.92 7.85 23.16
CA GLU A 505 13.08 7.49 24.57
C GLU A 505 13.32 5.97 24.69
N GLY A 506 14.44 5.58 25.32
CA GLY A 506 14.77 4.17 25.49
C GLY A 506 14.96 3.38 24.17
N GLY A 507 15.27 4.07 23.06
CA GLY A 507 15.37 3.50 21.72
C GLY A 507 14.04 3.33 20.99
N GLN A 508 12.95 3.92 21.48
CA GLN A 508 11.66 4.00 20.78
C GLN A 508 11.44 5.43 20.30
N ALA A 509 11.05 5.61 19.04
CA ALA A 509 10.70 6.93 18.51
C ALA A 509 9.53 7.54 19.30
N THR A 510 9.67 8.82 19.65
CA THR A 510 8.60 9.63 20.25
C THR A 510 8.11 10.66 19.25
N GLY A 511 6.89 11.16 19.42
CA GLY A 511 6.34 12.21 18.52
C GLY A 511 6.02 11.75 17.08
N LEU A 512 6.13 10.45 16.79
CA LEU A 512 5.79 9.86 15.49
C LEU A 512 4.28 9.98 15.22
N GLN A 513 3.91 10.48 14.04
CA GLN A 513 2.50 10.67 13.66
C GLN A 513 2.26 10.25 12.22
N ALA A 514 1.25 9.41 11.98
CA ALA A 514 0.75 9.10 10.65
C ALA A 514 0.05 10.33 10.06
N LEU A 515 0.21 10.54 8.76
CA LEU A 515 -0.29 11.72 8.05
C LEU A 515 -1.25 11.32 6.94
N ASP A 516 -2.25 12.16 6.70
CA ASP A 516 -3.07 12.12 5.49
C ASP A 516 -2.32 12.79 4.32
N VAL A 517 -2.80 12.55 3.10
CA VAL A 517 -2.33 13.24 1.90
C VAL A 517 -3.52 13.83 1.16
N VAL A 518 -3.34 15.01 0.60
CA VAL A 518 -4.38 15.72 -0.17
C VAL A 518 -3.84 16.16 -1.53
N ASP A 519 -4.74 16.35 -2.49
CA ASP A 519 -4.40 16.93 -3.79
C ASP A 519 -4.15 18.44 -3.68
N ALA A 520 -3.80 19.08 -4.81
CA ALA A 520 -3.54 20.51 -4.86
C ALA A 520 -4.76 21.39 -4.47
N ASN A 521 -5.97 20.82 -4.46
CA ASN A 521 -7.22 21.50 -4.08
C ASN A 521 -7.67 21.15 -2.66
N GLY A 522 -6.87 20.39 -1.90
CA GLY A 522 -7.21 19.94 -0.55
C GLY A 522 -8.16 18.74 -0.50
N ALA A 523 -8.46 18.09 -1.63
CA ALA A 523 -9.26 16.88 -1.62
C ALA A 523 -8.43 15.69 -1.12
N GLN A 524 -9.01 14.85 -0.26
CA GLN A 524 -8.34 13.68 0.30
C GLN A 524 -7.88 12.72 -0.80
N LEU A 525 -6.61 12.30 -0.72
CA LEU A 525 -6.01 11.24 -1.51
C LEU A 525 -5.67 10.04 -0.63
N THR A 526 -5.44 8.90 -1.26
CA THR A 526 -4.83 7.72 -0.64
C THR A 526 -3.62 7.33 -1.47
N LEU A 527 -2.49 7.04 -0.81
CA LEU A 527 -1.26 6.61 -1.51
C LEU A 527 -1.51 5.36 -2.37
N ASP A 528 -2.20 4.35 -1.82
CA ASP A 528 -2.55 3.14 -2.57
C ASP A 528 -3.38 3.43 -3.83
N GLY A 529 -4.26 4.44 -3.76
CA GLY A 529 -5.05 4.90 -4.89
C GLY A 529 -4.20 5.52 -6.02
N LEU A 530 -3.05 6.11 -5.69
CA LEU A 530 -2.10 6.62 -6.68
C LEU A 530 -1.33 5.50 -7.37
N LEU A 531 -1.06 4.41 -6.64
CA LEU A 531 -0.40 3.22 -7.18
C LEU A 531 -1.34 2.37 -8.04
N ALA A 532 -2.65 2.41 -7.81
CA ALA A 532 -3.62 1.57 -8.53
C ALA A 532 -3.60 1.74 -10.06
N ALA A 533 -3.17 2.91 -10.57
CA ALA A 533 -3.10 3.18 -12.00
C ALA A 533 -1.84 2.61 -12.68
N THR A 534 -0.75 2.44 -11.94
CA THR A 534 0.54 1.96 -12.46
C THR A 534 0.81 0.51 -12.04
N GLY A 535 0.33 0.10 -10.87
CA GLY A 535 0.75 -1.14 -10.21
C GLY A 535 2.16 -1.07 -9.63
N GLY A 536 2.75 0.14 -9.55
CA GLY A 536 4.08 0.38 -8.98
C GLY A 536 4.11 0.43 -7.45
N SER A 537 5.27 0.78 -6.90
CA SER A 537 5.53 0.98 -5.47
C SER A 537 6.13 2.35 -5.24
N PHE A 538 5.87 3.00 -4.10
CA PHE A 538 6.59 4.23 -3.74
C PHE A 538 7.93 3.88 -3.10
N GLU A 539 9.02 4.42 -3.64
CA GLU A 539 10.37 4.16 -3.13
C GLU A 539 11.03 5.41 -2.55
N THR A 540 10.77 6.61 -3.07
CA THR A 540 11.46 7.82 -2.61
C THR A 540 10.58 9.07 -2.49
N LEU A 541 10.89 9.86 -1.46
CA LEU A 541 10.38 11.21 -1.22
C LEU A 541 11.38 12.23 -1.78
N VAL A 542 10.87 13.29 -2.40
CA VAL A 542 11.67 14.39 -2.94
C VAL A 542 11.11 15.72 -2.45
N ASP A 543 12.02 16.64 -2.12
CA ASP A 543 11.72 18.03 -1.75
C ASP A 543 10.88 18.20 -0.49
N VAL A 544 11.38 17.63 0.60
CA VAL A 544 10.77 17.82 1.91
C VAL A 544 11.20 19.18 2.48
N ALA A 545 10.49 20.23 2.09
CA ALA A 545 10.73 21.57 2.65
C ALA A 545 10.43 21.65 4.16
N SER A 546 9.39 20.93 4.61
CA SER A 546 8.91 20.85 5.98
C SER A 546 8.11 19.56 6.19
N VAL A 547 7.99 19.07 7.43
CA VAL A 547 7.11 17.92 7.77
C VAL A 547 5.68 18.34 8.13
N ASN A 548 5.37 19.63 7.99
CA ASN A 548 4.10 20.21 8.41
C ASN A 548 3.01 20.06 7.34
N ALA A 549 1.75 20.08 7.80
CA ALA A 549 0.60 20.08 6.90
C ALA A 549 0.63 21.29 5.95
N GLY A 550 0.20 21.10 4.72
CA GLY A 550 0.26 22.10 3.66
C GLY A 550 1.57 22.11 2.86
N THR A 551 2.59 21.35 3.29
CA THR A 551 3.82 21.21 2.52
C THR A 551 3.62 20.30 1.32
N ARG A 552 4.02 20.78 0.15
CA ARG A 552 4.00 20.01 -1.09
C ARG A 552 5.27 19.16 -1.19
N ILE A 553 5.10 17.90 -1.57
CA ILE A 553 6.18 16.92 -1.73
C ILE A 553 5.99 16.14 -3.01
N GLN A 554 7.08 15.58 -3.55
CA GLN A 554 7.03 14.69 -4.69
C GLN A 554 7.39 13.26 -4.26
N LEU A 555 6.61 12.30 -4.74
CA LEU A 555 6.76 10.87 -4.48
C LEU A 555 7.10 10.19 -5.80
N LEU A 556 8.25 9.53 -5.89
CA LEU A 556 8.61 8.75 -7.09
C LEU A 556 8.33 7.27 -6.86
N GLN A 557 8.02 6.58 -7.96
CA GLN A 557 7.66 5.17 -7.95
C GLN A 557 8.74 4.28 -8.58
N ASP A 558 8.86 3.06 -8.06
CA ASP A 558 9.27 1.88 -8.83
C ASP A 558 8.12 1.52 -9.77
N ASN A 559 8.43 1.52 -11.07
CA ASN A 559 7.52 1.12 -12.13
C ASN A 559 8.13 0.05 -13.05
N GLY A 560 9.14 -0.68 -12.61
CA GLY A 560 9.87 -1.68 -13.38
C GLY A 560 8.95 -2.78 -13.87
N ASP A 561 8.03 -3.22 -13.02
CA ASP A 561 7.01 -4.23 -13.32
C ASP A 561 5.70 -3.64 -13.90
N THR A 562 5.65 -2.33 -14.15
CA THR A 562 4.45 -1.67 -14.71
C THR A 562 4.30 -1.98 -16.21
N VAL A 563 3.10 -2.38 -16.64
CA VAL A 563 2.76 -2.52 -18.06
C VAL A 563 2.02 -1.27 -18.55
N TRP A 564 2.69 -0.45 -19.35
CA TRP A 564 2.13 0.80 -19.87
C TRP A 564 1.03 0.58 -20.92
N GLU A 565 0.11 1.53 -21.05
CA GLU A 565 -0.96 1.47 -22.05
C GLU A 565 -0.39 1.25 -23.47
N GLY A 566 -0.91 0.23 -24.16
CA GLY A 566 -0.46 -0.13 -25.51
C GLY A 566 0.85 -0.92 -25.57
N LYS A 567 1.41 -1.32 -24.43
CA LYS A 567 2.57 -2.22 -24.31
C LYS A 567 2.15 -3.62 -23.86
N SER A 568 2.99 -4.61 -24.16
CA SER A 568 2.81 -6.01 -23.73
C SER A 568 3.83 -6.46 -22.68
N ASP A 569 5.00 -5.83 -22.67
CA ASP A 569 6.09 -6.12 -21.74
C ASP A 569 6.07 -5.09 -20.59
N VAL A 570 6.63 -5.47 -19.45
CA VAL A 570 6.80 -4.57 -18.29
C VAL A 570 7.86 -3.50 -18.60
N SER A 571 7.81 -2.37 -17.89
CA SER A 571 8.62 -1.18 -18.19
C SER A 571 10.10 -1.49 -18.36
N LYS A 572 10.71 -2.25 -17.43
CA LYS A 572 12.16 -2.57 -17.49
C LYS A 572 12.56 -3.45 -18.67
N ASP A 573 11.63 -4.23 -19.23
CA ASP A 573 11.85 -5.09 -20.39
C ASP A 573 11.63 -4.35 -21.72
N LEU A 574 11.11 -3.12 -21.68
CA LEU A 574 10.95 -2.30 -22.89
C LEU A 574 12.29 -1.80 -23.41
N PRO A 575 12.37 -1.43 -24.71
CA PRO A 575 13.52 -0.71 -25.25
C PRO A 575 13.84 0.52 -24.37
N THR A 576 15.12 0.80 -24.10
CA THR A 576 15.57 1.88 -23.21
C THR A 576 14.78 3.18 -23.36
N ALA A 577 14.62 3.69 -24.58
CA ALA A 577 13.90 4.94 -24.86
C ALA A 577 12.38 4.92 -24.57
N GLU A 578 11.80 3.75 -24.31
CA GLU A 578 10.39 3.55 -24.00
C GLU A 578 10.14 3.25 -22.52
N GLN A 579 11.21 3.01 -21.76
CA GLN A 579 11.15 2.88 -20.31
C GLN A 579 10.79 4.21 -19.66
N GLN A 580 10.05 4.15 -18.56
CA GLN A 580 9.66 5.33 -17.81
C GLN A 580 9.25 4.98 -16.39
N PHE A 581 9.29 5.97 -15.50
CA PHE A 581 8.68 5.91 -14.17
C PHE A 581 7.89 7.18 -13.88
N ILE A 582 7.11 7.15 -12.81
CA ILE A 582 6.14 8.17 -12.45
C ILE A 582 6.54 8.86 -11.14
N GLY A 583 6.37 10.17 -11.11
CA GLY A 583 6.35 10.95 -9.89
C GLY A 583 4.99 11.59 -9.66
N ASN A 584 4.48 11.53 -8.44
CA ASN A 584 3.24 12.19 -8.04
C ASN A 584 3.53 13.33 -7.08
N TRP A 585 2.93 14.48 -7.35
CA TRP A 585 2.90 15.57 -6.39
C TRP A 585 1.71 15.43 -5.46
N VAL A 586 1.98 15.47 -4.16
CA VAL A 586 0.95 15.48 -3.11
C VAL A 586 1.25 16.58 -2.11
N THR A 587 0.23 16.95 -1.34
CA THR A 587 0.38 17.86 -0.21
C THR A 587 0.20 17.08 1.09
N ILE A 588 1.07 17.32 2.06
CA ILE A 588 0.95 16.75 3.40
C ILE A 588 -0.36 17.25 4.03
N GLY A 589 -1.22 16.31 4.40
CA GLY A 589 -2.48 16.57 5.09
C GLY A 589 -2.33 16.69 6.60
N GLY A 590 -3.45 16.56 7.31
CA GLY A 590 -3.48 16.52 8.76
C GLY A 590 -2.91 15.22 9.35
N VAL A 591 -2.90 15.14 10.68
CA VAL A 591 -2.63 13.88 11.38
C VAL A 591 -3.78 12.91 11.11
N ALA A 592 -3.42 11.72 10.65
CA ALA A 592 -4.35 10.64 10.37
C ALA A 592 -5.16 10.29 11.62
N ALA A 593 -6.46 10.07 11.45
CA ALA A 593 -7.26 9.47 12.51
C ALA A 593 -6.82 8.01 12.71
N ASP A 594 -6.45 7.69 13.95
CA ASP A 594 -6.24 6.32 14.38
C ASP A 594 -7.62 5.68 14.63
N VAL A 595 -7.98 4.66 13.86
CA VAL A 595 -9.27 3.97 13.93
C VAL A 595 -9.01 2.52 14.27
N ALA A 596 -9.85 1.92 15.12
CA ALA A 596 -9.71 0.52 15.47
C ALA A 596 -9.79 -0.41 14.24
N PRO A 597 -9.06 -1.53 14.25
CA PRO A 597 -8.94 -2.40 13.08
C PRO A 597 -10.28 -3.04 12.74
N THR A 598 -10.53 -3.28 11.46
CA THR A 598 -11.72 -3.95 10.96
C THR A 598 -11.40 -5.27 10.28
N LEU A 599 -12.32 -6.23 10.39
CA LEU A 599 -12.14 -7.54 9.77
C LEU A 599 -12.50 -7.45 8.29
N ALA A 600 -11.49 -7.48 7.42
CA ALA A 600 -11.64 -7.42 5.97
C ALA A 600 -12.08 -8.77 5.38
N ALA A 601 -11.51 -9.88 5.86
CA ALA A 601 -11.86 -11.22 5.39
C ALA A 601 -11.66 -12.28 6.47
N SER A 602 -12.37 -13.40 6.35
CA SER A 602 -12.12 -14.59 7.17
C SER A 602 -12.65 -15.85 6.50
N ASN A 603 -12.04 -17.00 6.80
CA ASN A 603 -12.59 -18.31 6.40
C ASN A 603 -13.65 -18.84 7.38
N ILE A 604 -13.89 -18.13 8.49
CA ILE A 604 -14.97 -18.40 9.44
C ILE A 604 -15.97 -17.24 9.47
N GLY A 605 -17.19 -17.51 9.95
CA GLY A 605 -18.28 -16.54 9.92
C GLY A 605 -19.62 -17.21 9.63
N SER A 606 -20.70 -16.43 9.71
CA SER A 606 -22.06 -16.95 9.53
C SER A 606 -22.22 -17.70 8.21
N GLY A 607 -22.48 -19.01 8.30
CA GLY A 607 -22.65 -19.90 7.14
C GLY A 607 -21.35 -20.49 6.58
N ALA A 608 -20.19 -20.15 7.14
CA ALA A 608 -18.91 -20.73 6.73
C ALA A 608 -18.83 -22.23 7.08
N VAL A 609 -18.30 -23.00 6.13
CA VAL A 609 -18.02 -24.43 6.28
C VAL A 609 -16.55 -24.65 5.98
N ILE A 610 -15.77 -25.13 6.95
CA ILE A 610 -14.32 -25.30 6.82
C ILE A 610 -13.89 -26.76 6.97
N GLY A 611 -12.74 -27.09 6.40
CA GLY A 611 -12.14 -28.42 6.57
C GLY A 611 -11.86 -28.74 8.03
N ARG A 612 -11.90 -30.02 8.40
CA ARG A 612 -11.79 -30.47 9.80
C ARG A 612 -10.42 -30.19 10.43
N LYS A 613 -9.39 -30.07 9.62
CA LYS A 613 -8.01 -29.71 10.01
C LYS A 613 -7.63 -28.29 9.61
N ALA A 614 -8.59 -27.50 9.13
CA ALA A 614 -8.30 -26.16 8.65
C ALA A 614 -7.96 -25.24 9.82
N ASP A 615 -6.95 -24.39 9.60
CA ASP A 615 -6.72 -23.24 10.46
C ASP A 615 -7.88 -22.26 10.39
N LEU A 616 -8.12 -21.53 11.48
CA LEU A 616 -9.08 -20.44 11.52
C LEU A 616 -8.32 -19.15 11.21
N VAL A 617 -8.64 -18.50 10.10
CA VAL A 617 -7.88 -17.38 9.55
C VAL A 617 -8.75 -16.14 9.49
N LEU A 618 -8.23 -15.05 10.06
CA LEU A 618 -8.82 -13.71 10.04
C LEU A 618 -7.82 -12.76 9.38
N LYS A 619 -8.31 -11.87 8.52
CA LYS A 619 -7.52 -10.85 7.83
C LYS A 619 -8.12 -9.49 8.11
N PHE A 620 -7.29 -8.57 8.56
CA PHE A 620 -7.68 -7.22 8.94
C PHE A 620 -7.29 -6.20 7.86
N ASP A 621 -7.92 -5.04 7.92
CA ASP A 621 -7.66 -3.89 7.04
C ASP A 621 -6.41 -3.10 7.41
N GLU A 622 -5.70 -3.53 8.45
CA GLU A 622 -4.43 -2.98 8.89
C GLU A 622 -3.65 -4.03 9.69
N SER A 623 -2.44 -3.67 10.11
CA SER A 623 -1.65 -4.55 10.97
C SER A 623 -2.29 -4.70 12.35
N VAL A 624 -2.36 -5.93 12.82
CA VAL A 624 -2.85 -6.28 14.15
C VAL A 624 -1.81 -7.07 14.93
N LYS A 625 -1.87 -6.95 16.25
CA LYS A 625 -0.98 -7.64 17.18
C LYS A 625 -1.75 -8.29 18.33
N ARG A 626 -1.01 -9.07 19.12
CA ARG A 626 -1.52 -9.68 20.34
C ARG A 626 -1.98 -8.61 21.31
N GLY A 627 -3.24 -8.67 21.71
CA GLY A 627 -3.74 -7.91 22.85
C GLY A 627 -3.73 -8.74 24.13
N THR A 628 -4.84 -8.73 24.87
CA THR A 628 -4.98 -9.44 26.14
C THR A 628 -6.31 -10.21 26.23
N GLY A 629 -6.31 -11.24 27.07
CA GLY A 629 -7.47 -12.12 27.29
C GLY A 629 -7.37 -13.44 26.54
N ASP A 630 -8.52 -14.08 26.38
CA ASP A 630 -8.63 -15.41 25.78
C ASP A 630 -9.46 -15.39 24.49
N ILE A 631 -9.12 -16.30 23.58
CA ILE A 631 -9.97 -16.72 22.47
C ILE A 631 -10.51 -18.11 22.80
N VAL A 632 -11.81 -18.34 22.66
CA VAL A 632 -12.48 -19.57 23.14
C VAL A 632 -13.25 -20.23 22.01
N LEU A 633 -12.87 -21.46 21.67
CA LEU A 633 -13.61 -22.32 20.74
C LEU A 633 -14.69 -23.10 21.50
N LYS A 634 -15.94 -22.97 21.06
CA LYS A 634 -17.10 -23.64 21.66
C LYS A 634 -17.89 -24.45 20.63
N SER A 635 -18.59 -25.49 21.09
CA SER A 635 -19.62 -26.21 20.34
C SER A 635 -20.81 -26.52 21.25
N GLY A 636 -22.04 -26.25 20.80
CA GLY A 636 -23.24 -26.44 21.62
C GLY A 636 -23.22 -25.70 22.96
N GLY A 637 -22.51 -24.57 23.05
CA GLY A 637 -22.30 -23.80 24.28
C GLY A 637 -21.23 -24.36 25.23
N THR A 638 -20.63 -25.52 24.92
CA THR A 638 -19.54 -26.13 25.69
C THR A 638 -18.19 -25.64 25.17
N VAL A 639 -17.28 -25.29 26.07
CA VAL A 639 -15.90 -24.93 25.71
C VAL A 639 -15.15 -26.18 25.25
N ILE A 640 -14.63 -26.13 24.03
CA ILE A 640 -13.80 -27.18 23.42
C ILE A 640 -12.33 -26.86 23.68
N GLN A 641 -11.93 -25.60 23.47
CA GLN A 641 -10.56 -25.14 23.65
C GLN A 641 -10.52 -23.67 24.04
N THR A 642 -9.50 -23.30 24.81
CA THR A 642 -9.20 -21.91 25.19
C THR A 642 -7.77 -21.60 24.79
N PHE A 643 -7.57 -20.47 24.12
CA PHE A 643 -6.29 -19.98 23.67
C PHE A 643 -5.99 -18.67 24.41
N SER A 644 -4.98 -18.69 25.30
CA SER A 644 -4.45 -17.46 25.89
C SER A 644 -3.78 -16.64 24.79
N VAL A 645 -4.26 -15.41 24.53
CA VAL A 645 -3.69 -14.54 23.50
C VAL A 645 -2.22 -14.23 23.79
N ALA A 646 -1.85 -14.11 25.06
CA ALA A 646 -0.48 -13.76 25.44
C ALA A 646 0.51 -14.92 25.29
N GLU A 647 0.07 -16.16 25.43
CA GLU A 647 0.97 -17.32 25.63
C GLU A 647 0.81 -18.43 24.58
N SER A 648 -0.30 -18.45 23.83
CA SER A 648 -0.59 -19.55 22.91
C SER A 648 0.26 -19.46 21.65
N ASN A 649 1.06 -20.50 21.43
CA ASN A 649 1.78 -20.75 20.17
C ASN A 649 0.86 -21.23 19.03
N ALA A 650 -0.39 -21.57 19.36
CA ALA A 650 -1.40 -21.94 18.36
C ALA A 650 -2.08 -20.70 17.73
N ILE A 651 -1.70 -19.50 18.17
CA ILE A 651 -2.11 -18.25 17.53
C ILE A 651 -0.85 -17.64 16.91
N THR A 652 -0.92 -17.23 15.66
CA THR A 652 0.12 -16.43 15.01
C THR A 652 -0.47 -15.14 14.47
N PHE A 653 0.32 -14.07 14.56
CA PHE A 653 0.03 -12.77 13.99
C PHE A 653 1.11 -12.52 12.94
N ASP A 654 0.69 -12.27 11.71
CA ASP A 654 1.58 -11.98 10.59
C ASP A 654 1.03 -10.77 9.85
N TYR A 655 1.58 -9.59 10.18
CA TYR A 655 1.11 -8.28 9.74
C TYR A 655 -0.40 -8.06 10.01
N ASN A 656 -1.27 -8.33 9.04
CA ASN A 656 -2.74 -8.19 9.14
C ASN A 656 -3.48 -9.54 9.26
N ILE A 657 -2.76 -10.67 9.30
CA ILE A 657 -3.33 -12.02 9.33
C ILE A 657 -3.22 -12.60 10.74
N VAL A 658 -4.34 -13.07 11.27
CA VAL A 658 -4.41 -13.85 12.50
C VAL A 658 -4.81 -15.28 12.17
N THR A 659 -3.91 -16.21 12.47
CA THR A 659 -4.14 -17.66 12.28
C THR A 659 -4.26 -18.33 13.64
N ILE A 660 -5.32 -19.11 13.82
CA ILE A 660 -5.61 -19.86 15.03
C ILE A 660 -5.73 -21.33 14.66
N ASN A 661 -4.85 -22.17 15.21
CA ASN A 661 -4.79 -23.60 14.95
C ASN A 661 -5.44 -24.39 16.11
N PRO A 662 -6.65 -24.98 15.93
CA PRO A 662 -7.21 -25.88 16.94
C PRO A 662 -6.29 -27.09 17.17
N THR A 663 -6.07 -27.47 18.43
CA THR A 663 -5.13 -28.56 18.77
C THR A 663 -5.64 -29.95 18.40
N ALA A 664 -6.93 -30.08 18.11
CA ALA A 664 -7.57 -31.32 17.69
C ALA A 664 -8.48 -31.05 16.49
N ASP A 665 -8.60 -32.05 15.62
CA ASP A 665 -9.50 -32.02 14.46
C ASP A 665 -10.93 -31.68 14.88
N LEU A 666 -11.57 -30.83 14.09
CA LEU A 666 -12.99 -30.52 14.26
C LEU A 666 -13.83 -31.75 13.93
N ILE A 667 -14.84 -32.00 14.76
CA ILE A 667 -15.83 -33.06 14.55
C ILE A 667 -16.69 -32.74 13.32
N ALA A 668 -16.81 -33.68 12.40
CA ALA A 668 -17.51 -33.50 11.12
C ALA A 668 -18.97 -33.07 11.31
N GLY A 669 -19.42 -32.10 10.49
CA GLY A 669 -20.79 -31.58 10.49
C GLY A 669 -21.21 -30.81 11.76
N GLN A 670 -20.32 -30.66 12.75
CA GLN A 670 -20.61 -29.91 13.97
C GLN A 670 -20.49 -28.40 13.75
N SER A 671 -21.37 -27.65 14.42
CA SER A 671 -21.27 -26.19 14.48
C SER A 671 -20.41 -25.75 15.66
N TYR A 672 -19.60 -24.73 15.41
CA TYR A 672 -18.69 -24.10 16.35
C TYR A 672 -18.93 -22.60 16.42
N VAL A 673 -18.47 -22.02 17.53
CA VAL A 673 -18.36 -20.58 17.71
C VAL A 673 -16.98 -20.28 18.28
N LEU A 674 -16.28 -19.35 17.64
CA LEU A 674 -15.05 -18.77 18.19
C LEU A 674 -15.39 -17.45 18.87
N GLU A 675 -15.21 -17.37 20.19
CA GLU A 675 -15.45 -16.16 20.97
C GLU A 675 -14.13 -15.46 21.30
N PHE A 676 -14.14 -14.13 21.24
CA PHE A 676 -12.97 -13.30 21.46
C PHE A 676 -13.17 -12.43 22.70
N ALA A 677 -12.16 -12.37 23.58
CA ALA A 677 -12.09 -11.28 24.55
C ALA A 677 -12.02 -9.93 23.82
N ALA A 678 -12.65 -8.89 24.39
CA ALA A 678 -12.78 -7.59 23.72
C ALA A 678 -11.44 -6.95 23.33
N SER A 679 -10.35 -7.29 24.02
CA SER A 679 -9.00 -6.79 23.79
C SER A 679 -8.08 -7.85 23.19
N ALA A 680 -8.60 -8.97 22.66
CA ALA A 680 -7.78 -10.09 22.18
C ALA A 680 -6.91 -9.70 20.97
N ILE A 681 -7.45 -8.86 20.09
CA ILE A 681 -6.81 -8.40 18.87
C ILE A 681 -6.85 -6.88 18.90
N VAL A 682 -5.68 -6.26 18.78
CA VAL A 682 -5.51 -4.81 18.78
C VAL A 682 -4.63 -4.38 17.62
N ASP A 683 -4.78 -3.14 17.16
CA ASP A 683 -3.83 -2.53 16.23
C ASP A 683 -2.51 -2.16 16.91
N SER A 684 -1.62 -1.53 16.16
CA SER A 684 -0.32 -1.07 16.64
C SER A 684 -0.40 0.00 17.74
N SER A 685 -1.45 0.82 17.75
CA SER A 685 -1.75 1.83 18.77
C SER A 685 -2.49 1.28 19.99
N ASN A 686 -2.80 -0.01 19.99
CA ASN A 686 -3.56 -0.74 20.99
C ASN A 686 -5.07 -0.44 21.02
N GLN A 687 -5.67 0.06 19.93
CA GLN A 687 -7.14 0.05 19.84
C GLN A 687 -7.63 -1.35 19.48
N ALA A 688 -8.70 -1.77 20.16
CA ALA A 688 -9.20 -3.13 20.03
C ALA A 688 -10.20 -3.26 18.88
N TRP A 689 -10.11 -4.38 18.16
CA TRP A 689 -11.10 -4.74 17.14
C TRP A 689 -12.52 -4.76 17.73
N ALA A 690 -13.36 -3.81 17.30
CA ALA A 690 -14.60 -3.47 18.00
C ALA A 690 -15.82 -4.34 17.64
N SER A 691 -15.77 -5.20 16.62
CA SER A 691 -17.00 -5.62 15.90
C SER A 691 -17.42 -7.10 15.93
N ALA A 692 -16.70 -8.03 16.58
CA ALA A 692 -17.28 -9.37 16.81
C ALA A 692 -16.75 -10.10 18.05
N ALA A 693 -17.59 -10.20 19.09
CA ALA A 693 -17.32 -11.05 20.26
C ALA A 693 -17.45 -12.56 19.97
N SER A 694 -17.98 -12.94 18.79
CA SER A 694 -18.35 -14.33 18.47
C SER A 694 -18.47 -14.54 16.96
N MET A 695 -17.71 -15.48 16.39
CA MET A 695 -17.77 -15.90 14.99
C MET A 695 -18.23 -17.35 14.88
N PRO A 696 -19.47 -17.61 14.43
CA PRO A 696 -19.95 -18.97 14.19
C PRO A 696 -19.34 -19.55 12.92
N PHE A 697 -19.20 -20.87 12.84
CA PHE A 697 -18.88 -21.62 11.62
C PHE A 697 -19.28 -23.09 11.81
N SER A 698 -19.17 -23.92 10.77
CA SER A 698 -19.32 -25.37 10.90
C SER A 698 -18.15 -26.10 10.29
N ALA A 699 -17.80 -27.25 10.86
CA ALA A 699 -16.89 -28.18 10.21
C ALA A 699 -17.62 -28.84 9.03
N ALA A 700 -16.91 -29.06 7.93
CA ALA A 700 -17.43 -29.76 6.78
C ALA A 700 -18.06 -31.09 7.22
N PRO A 701 -19.27 -31.42 6.72
CA PRO A 701 -19.78 -32.78 6.87
C PRO A 701 -18.82 -33.74 6.15
N PRO A 702 -18.85 -35.03 6.49
CA PRO A 702 -18.15 -36.04 5.70
C PRO A 702 -18.57 -35.90 4.23
N ALA A 703 -17.62 -35.87 3.30
CA ALA A 703 -17.93 -35.88 1.89
C ALA A 703 -18.70 -37.18 1.56
N SER A 704 -19.82 -37.05 0.85
CA SER A 704 -20.60 -38.21 0.38
C SER A 704 -20.25 -38.46 -1.08
N TYR A 705 -19.77 -39.67 -1.37
CA TYR A 705 -19.40 -40.08 -2.72
C TYR A 705 -20.39 -41.11 -3.25
N ASN A 706 -20.66 -41.03 -4.55
CA ASN A 706 -21.33 -42.12 -5.26
C ASN A 706 -20.35 -43.27 -5.56
N LEU A 707 -19.67 -43.76 -4.51
CA LEU A 707 -18.63 -44.78 -4.58
C LEU A 707 -19.01 -46.00 -3.73
N LEU A 708 -18.86 -47.20 -4.29
CA LEU A 708 -19.10 -48.47 -3.58
C LEU A 708 -17.90 -49.39 -3.72
N ILE A 709 -17.68 -50.24 -2.71
CA ILE A 709 -16.84 -51.42 -2.87
C ILE A 709 -17.70 -52.55 -3.43
N THR A 710 -17.43 -53.03 -4.64
CA THR A 710 -18.29 -54.02 -5.32
C THR A 710 -17.79 -55.45 -5.21
N GLU A 711 -16.50 -55.65 -4.97
CA GLU A 711 -15.90 -56.97 -4.77
C GLU A 711 -14.75 -56.88 -3.76
N VAL A 712 -14.62 -57.88 -2.90
CA VAL A 712 -13.48 -58.03 -1.97
C VAL A 712 -13.01 -59.47 -1.92
N THR A 713 -11.71 -59.65 -2.12
CA THR A 713 -11.03 -60.94 -1.95
C THR A 713 -9.89 -60.80 -0.97
N SER A 714 -9.91 -61.65 0.06
CA SER A 714 -8.94 -61.63 1.16
C SER A 714 -8.21 -62.96 1.34
N LYS A 715 -8.28 -63.85 0.32
CA LYS A 715 -7.59 -65.15 0.24
C LYS A 715 -7.84 -65.84 -1.11
N HIS A 716 -7.31 -65.33 -2.22
CA HIS A 716 -7.41 -66.04 -3.50
C HIS A 716 -6.46 -67.25 -3.58
N THR A 717 -6.68 -68.17 -4.53
CA THR A 717 -5.76 -69.31 -4.79
C THR A 717 -4.34 -68.88 -5.20
N SER A 718 -4.19 -67.64 -5.66
CA SER A 718 -2.91 -67.01 -6.00
C SER A 718 -2.28 -66.21 -4.85
N ASP A 719 -2.89 -66.18 -3.65
CA ASP A 719 -2.42 -65.41 -2.49
C ASP A 719 -2.26 -63.91 -2.81
N ILE A 720 -3.32 -63.35 -3.42
CA ILE A 720 -3.42 -61.94 -3.79
C ILE A 720 -4.75 -61.40 -3.26
N ASP A 721 -4.65 -60.31 -2.51
CA ASP A 721 -5.80 -59.56 -2.01
C ASP A 721 -6.12 -58.37 -2.91
N PHE A 722 -7.42 -58.17 -3.13
CA PHE A 722 -7.90 -57.04 -3.91
C PHE A 722 -9.30 -56.62 -3.47
N PHE A 723 -9.64 -55.39 -3.81
CA PHE A 723 -11.01 -54.90 -3.77
C PHE A 723 -11.32 -54.09 -5.01
N GLU A 724 -12.60 -53.95 -5.31
CA GLU A 724 -13.10 -53.25 -6.48
C GLU A 724 -13.90 -52.02 -6.06
N LEU A 725 -13.60 -50.86 -6.65
CA LEU A 725 -14.32 -49.61 -6.47
C LEU A 725 -15.20 -49.32 -7.68
N TYR A 726 -16.45 -48.95 -7.44
CA TYR A 726 -17.43 -48.60 -8.46
C TYR A 726 -17.99 -47.20 -8.23
N ASN A 727 -17.84 -46.32 -9.22
CA ASN A 727 -18.51 -45.03 -9.24
C ASN A 727 -19.90 -45.19 -9.85
N TYR A 728 -20.93 -45.26 -9.01
CA TYR A 728 -22.32 -45.38 -9.45
C TYR A 728 -22.97 -44.03 -9.79
N GLY A 729 -22.21 -42.94 -9.69
CA GLY A 729 -22.61 -41.60 -10.10
C GLY A 729 -22.34 -41.33 -11.59
N THR A 730 -22.64 -40.10 -12.00
CA THR A 730 -22.40 -39.60 -13.37
C THR A 730 -21.09 -38.83 -13.51
N ASP A 731 -20.61 -38.22 -12.43
CA ASP A 731 -19.43 -37.37 -12.43
C ASP A 731 -18.19 -38.17 -12.07
N ALA A 732 -17.03 -37.78 -12.63
CA ALA A 732 -15.77 -38.40 -12.27
C ALA A 732 -15.40 -38.10 -10.82
N ILE A 733 -14.86 -39.09 -10.12
CA ILE A 733 -14.30 -38.93 -8.77
C ILE A 733 -12.78 -38.94 -8.89
N ASP A 734 -12.14 -37.86 -8.44
CA ASP A 734 -10.68 -37.75 -8.32
C ASP A 734 -10.24 -38.40 -7.01
N LEU A 735 -9.39 -39.42 -7.12
CA LEU A 735 -8.82 -40.19 -6.01
C LEU A 735 -7.40 -39.72 -5.67
N SER A 736 -6.93 -38.61 -6.23
CA SER A 736 -5.60 -38.06 -5.94
C SER A 736 -5.41 -37.78 -4.45
N GLY A 737 -4.38 -38.40 -3.86
CA GLY A 737 -4.09 -38.25 -2.43
C GLY A 737 -5.05 -39.00 -1.49
N TRP A 738 -5.99 -39.77 -2.03
CA TRP A 738 -6.83 -40.66 -1.24
C TRP A 738 -5.97 -41.82 -0.69
N ARG A 739 -6.52 -42.53 0.31
CA ARG A 739 -5.84 -43.68 0.92
C ARG A 739 -6.82 -44.75 1.36
N TRP A 740 -6.33 -45.95 1.62
CA TRP A 740 -7.15 -47.03 2.17
C TRP A 740 -6.41 -47.81 3.26
N THR A 741 -7.16 -48.47 4.14
CA THR A 741 -6.63 -49.29 5.23
C THR A 741 -7.54 -50.48 5.56
N ASP A 742 -7.06 -51.33 6.47
CA ASP A 742 -7.73 -52.50 7.00
C ASP A 742 -8.47 -52.20 8.32
N SER A 743 -8.95 -53.22 9.02
CA SER A 743 -9.62 -53.04 10.32
C SER A 743 -8.72 -52.55 11.45
N SER A 744 -7.39 -52.63 11.30
CA SER A 744 -6.42 -52.15 12.29
C SER A 744 -6.18 -50.64 12.20
N GLY A 745 -6.33 -50.06 11.01
CA GLY A 745 -6.03 -48.66 10.74
C GLY A 745 -4.55 -48.28 10.91
N ALA A 746 -3.65 -49.26 11.03
CA ALA A 746 -2.24 -49.03 11.38
C ALA A 746 -1.36 -48.69 10.17
N THR A 747 -1.73 -49.13 8.98
CA THR A 747 -0.97 -48.92 7.72
C THR A 747 -1.92 -48.51 6.61
N TYR A 748 -1.47 -47.63 5.71
CA TYR A 748 -2.28 -47.10 4.61
C TYR A 748 -1.65 -47.38 3.25
N GLY A 749 -2.46 -47.81 2.29
CA GLY A 749 -2.15 -47.69 0.86
C GLY A 749 -2.57 -46.31 0.34
N SER A 750 -1.80 -45.70 -0.56
CA SER A 750 -2.07 -44.33 -1.04
C SER A 750 -2.25 -44.30 -2.56
N PHE A 751 -3.35 -43.70 -3.02
CA PHE A 751 -3.64 -43.56 -4.44
C PHE A 751 -2.72 -42.48 -5.05
N ALA A 752 -2.16 -42.77 -6.21
CA ALA A 752 -1.25 -41.86 -6.90
C ALA A 752 -1.99 -40.60 -7.39
N SER A 753 -1.26 -39.51 -7.59
CA SER A 753 -1.80 -38.30 -8.25
C SER A 753 -2.41 -38.64 -9.61
N GLU A 754 -3.46 -37.91 -9.99
CA GLU A 754 -4.22 -38.07 -11.24
C GLU A 754 -5.02 -39.38 -11.35
N THR A 755 -5.07 -40.19 -10.28
CA THR A 755 -5.94 -41.36 -10.25
C THR A 755 -7.40 -40.89 -10.17
N SER A 756 -8.24 -41.30 -11.14
CA SER A 756 -9.67 -40.96 -11.14
C SER A 756 -10.52 -42.12 -11.63
N ILE A 757 -11.80 -42.09 -11.26
CA ILE A 757 -12.82 -43.05 -11.69
C ILE A 757 -13.99 -42.28 -12.32
N ALA A 758 -14.19 -42.45 -13.62
CA ALA A 758 -15.29 -41.80 -14.34
C ALA A 758 -16.66 -42.31 -13.85
N GLY A 759 -17.73 -41.55 -14.08
CA GLY A 759 -19.09 -41.99 -13.76
C GLY A 759 -19.43 -43.29 -14.48
N GLY A 760 -19.89 -44.30 -13.74
CA GLY A 760 -20.20 -45.64 -14.26
C GLY A 760 -19.00 -46.57 -14.44
N GLU A 761 -17.77 -46.12 -14.15
CA GLU A 761 -16.57 -46.95 -14.27
C GLU A 761 -16.25 -47.71 -12.98
N VAL A 762 -15.39 -48.71 -13.14
CA VAL A 762 -14.87 -49.55 -12.06
C VAL A 762 -13.34 -49.54 -12.07
N LEU A 763 -12.76 -49.44 -10.88
CA LEU A 763 -11.32 -49.46 -10.62
C LEU A 763 -10.99 -50.59 -9.63
N VAL A 764 -10.09 -51.49 -10.04
CA VAL A 764 -9.68 -52.64 -9.23
C VAL A 764 -8.37 -52.30 -8.52
N VAL A 765 -8.38 -52.40 -7.20
CA VAL A 765 -7.25 -52.07 -6.34
C VAL A 765 -6.61 -53.36 -5.84
N VAL A 766 -5.37 -53.60 -6.27
CA VAL A 766 -4.51 -54.65 -5.71
C VAL A 766 -3.86 -54.09 -4.45
N GLY A 767 -4.20 -54.69 -3.31
CA GLY A 767 -3.89 -54.14 -1.99
C GLY A 767 -2.43 -54.30 -1.55
N GLU A 768 -1.70 -55.23 -2.18
CA GLU A 768 -0.31 -55.52 -1.84
C GLU A 768 0.66 -55.04 -2.93
N ALA A 769 1.78 -54.46 -2.50
CA ALA A 769 2.82 -53.99 -3.41
C ALA A 769 3.54 -55.16 -4.12
N GLY A 770 3.89 -54.98 -5.39
CA GLY A 770 4.55 -55.94 -6.27
C GLY A 770 3.67 -57.09 -6.77
N LYS A 771 2.35 -57.01 -6.60
CA LYS A 771 1.42 -58.12 -6.93
C LYS A 771 0.61 -57.90 -8.20
N LEU A 772 0.64 -56.71 -8.82
CA LEU A 772 -0.21 -56.40 -9.98
C LEU A 772 0.05 -57.33 -11.18
N ASP A 773 1.29 -57.61 -11.54
CA ASP A 773 1.61 -58.53 -12.66
C ASP A 773 1.11 -59.96 -12.40
N GLY A 774 1.27 -60.43 -11.15
CA GLY A 774 0.77 -61.73 -10.72
C GLY A 774 -0.75 -61.80 -10.73
N PHE A 775 -1.41 -60.69 -10.38
CA PHE A 775 -2.85 -60.54 -10.44
C PHE A 775 -3.35 -60.61 -11.89
N LEU A 776 -2.80 -59.79 -12.79
CA LEU A 776 -3.19 -59.81 -14.21
C LEU A 776 -3.05 -61.22 -14.80
N LEU A 777 -1.96 -61.93 -14.48
CA LEU A 777 -1.72 -63.30 -14.92
C LEU A 777 -2.75 -64.30 -14.35
N ALA A 778 -3.06 -64.21 -13.06
CA ALA A 778 -4.03 -65.10 -12.40
C ALA A 778 -5.45 -64.96 -12.98
N TRP A 779 -5.77 -63.78 -13.54
CA TRP A 779 -7.03 -63.51 -14.23
C TRP A 779 -6.96 -63.58 -15.76
N GLY A 780 -5.86 -64.09 -16.31
CA GLY A 780 -5.71 -64.34 -17.75
C GLY A 780 -5.61 -63.08 -18.61
N LEU A 781 -5.27 -61.94 -18.01
CA LEU A 781 -5.09 -60.66 -18.69
C LEU A 781 -3.64 -60.53 -19.18
N THR A 782 -3.48 -60.23 -20.48
CA THR A 782 -2.16 -60.08 -21.12
C THR A 782 -1.65 -58.63 -21.16
N SER A 783 -2.50 -57.67 -20.79
CA SER A 783 -2.18 -56.25 -20.62
C SER A 783 -3.18 -55.58 -19.66
N ASN A 784 -2.77 -54.49 -19.01
CA ASN A 784 -3.62 -53.72 -18.10
C ASN A 784 -4.42 -52.66 -18.88
N PRO A 785 -5.76 -52.72 -18.95
CA PRO A 785 -6.59 -51.71 -19.61
C PRO A 785 -6.74 -50.38 -18.83
N ALA A 786 -5.77 -50.01 -17.99
CA ALA A 786 -5.79 -48.85 -17.09
C ALA A 786 -6.95 -48.85 -16.07
N ARG A 787 -7.46 -50.04 -15.70
CA ARG A 787 -8.53 -50.24 -14.70
C ARG A 787 -8.08 -51.04 -13.48
N PHE A 788 -6.82 -51.48 -13.47
CA PHE A 788 -6.19 -52.20 -12.36
C PHE A 788 -5.03 -51.37 -11.86
N ILE A 789 -5.01 -51.06 -10.58
CA ILE A 789 -3.93 -50.28 -9.97
C ILE A 789 -3.36 -51.00 -8.77
N GLU A 790 -2.07 -50.77 -8.56
CA GLU A 790 -1.38 -51.18 -7.35
C GLU A 790 -1.29 -49.95 -6.44
N VAL A 791 -1.97 -50.02 -5.30
CA VAL A 791 -2.00 -48.92 -4.31
C VAL A 791 -1.07 -49.22 -3.13
N GLY A 792 -0.67 -50.49 -2.99
CA GLY A 792 -0.05 -51.00 -1.77
C GLY A 792 -1.00 -50.87 -0.57
N GLY A 793 -0.52 -51.15 0.63
CA GLY A 793 -1.33 -51.09 1.84
C GLY A 793 -1.25 -52.37 2.69
N PRO A 794 -2.14 -52.48 3.69
CA PRO A 794 -2.26 -53.70 4.48
C PRO A 794 -2.76 -54.85 3.61
N GLY A 795 -2.28 -56.09 3.85
CA GLY A 795 -2.92 -57.28 3.28
C GLY A 795 -4.30 -57.51 3.93
N LEU A 796 -5.19 -58.24 3.26
CA LEU A 796 -6.54 -58.52 3.77
C LEU A 796 -6.61 -59.91 4.41
N GLY A 797 -6.86 -59.93 5.72
CA GLY A 797 -6.85 -61.17 6.50
C GLY A 797 -8.23 -61.76 6.75
N LYS A 798 -8.27 -62.59 7.80
CA LYS A 798 -9.52 -62.90 8.52
C LYS A 798 -9.86 -61.73 9.43
N ASN A 799 -11.14 -61.59 9.77
CA ASN A 799 -11.59 -60.60 10.75
C ASN A 799 -11.20 -59.17 10.35
N ASP A 800 -11.49 -58.78 9.12
CA ASP A 800 -10.91 -57.56 8.56
C ASP A 800 -11.91 -56.61 7.90
N ALA A 801 -11.42 -55.52 7.35
CA ALA A 801 -12.20 -54.56 6.60
C ALA A 801 -11.39 -53.96 5.44
N VAL A 802 -12.10 -53.31 4.52
CA VAL A 802 -11.53 -52.34 3.58
C VAL A 802 -12.17 -51.01 3.90
N ILE A 803 -11.39 -49.96 4.14
CA ILE A 803 -11.88 -48.61 4.35
C ILE A 803 -11.09 -47.66 3.46
N VAL A 804 -11.78 -46.94 2.58
CA VAL A 804 -11.20 -45.95 1.68
C VAL A 804 -11.52 -44.55 2.21
N TYR A 805 -10.50 -43.70 2.28
CA TYR A 805 -10.56 -42.32 2.75
C TYR A 805 -10.25 -41.36 1.61
N ASP A 806 -10.99 -40.25 1.57
CA ASP A 806 -10.65 -39.11 0.71
C ASP A 806 -9.37 -38.39 1.20
N ALA A 807 -8.89 -37.41 0.42
CA ALA A 807 -7.71 -36.62 0.77
C ALA A 807 -7.86 -35.80 2.06
N ALA A 808 -9.09 -35.64 2.59
CA ALA A 808 -9.41 -34.96 3.83
C ALA A 808 -9.70 -35.93 5.00
N ASP A 809 -9.43 -37.23 4.83
CA ASP A 809 -9.67 -38.31 5.78
C ASP A 809 -11.14 -38.59 6.11
N ASN A 810 -12.07 -38.29 5.19
CA ASN A 810 -13.45 -38.77 5.31
C ASN A 810 -13.60 -40.15 4.69
N ALA A 811 -14.35 -41.04 5.35
CA ALA A 811 -14.60 -42.38 4.84
C ALA A 811 -15.50 -42.32 3.60
N ALA A 812 -14.93 -42.66 2.45
CA ALA A 812 -15.59 -42.55 1.16
C ALA A 812 -16.30 -43.83 0.72
N ALA A 813 -15.75 -45.00 1.05
CA ALA A 813 -16.35 -46.31 0.82
C ALA A 813 -15.76 -47.35 1.77
N TRP A 814 -16.53 -48.37 2.16
CA TRP A 814 -16.06 -49.39 3.10
C TRP A 814 -16.76 -50.75 2.94
N PHE A 815 -16.06 -51.79 3.40
CA PHE A 815 -16.57 -53.15 3.53
C PHE A 815 -15.98 -53.78 4.80
N ASN A 816 -16.80 -53.96 5.84
CA ASN A 816 -16.35 -54.51 7.12
C ASN A 816 -16.87 -55.92 7.33
N TYR A 817 -15.97 -56.90 7.36
CA TYR A 817 -16.26 -58.30 7.64
C TYR A 817 -15.61 -58.79 8.93
N SER A 818 -15.14 -57.86 9.76
CA SER A 818 -14.60 -58.14 11.09
C SER A 818 -15.71 -58.49 12.10
N ALA A 819 -15.30 -58.87 13.31
CA ALA A 819 -16.18 -59.21 14.41
C ALA A 819 -16.89 -57.99 15.00
N ASN A 820 -16.31 -56.79 14.85
CA ASN A 820 -16.74 -55.56 15.51
C ASN A 820 -17.07 -54.45 14.50
N ALA A 821 -17.87 -53.47 14.91
CA ALA A 821 -17.95 -52.21 14.19
C ALA A 821 -16.61 -51.46 14.30
N ILE A 822 -16.25 -50.69 13.27
CA ILE A 822 -15.01 -49.91 13.22
C ILE A 822 -15.36 -48.43 13.25
N THR A 823 -14.61 -47.64 14.01
CA THR A 823 -14.72 -46.18 13.97
C THR A 823 -13.71 -45.63 12.99
N ALA A 824 -14.18 -45.02 11.91
CA ALA A 824 -13.33 -44.43 10.88
C ALA A 824 -12.65 -43.13 11.36
N LEU A 825 -11.69 -42.61 10.57
CA LEU A 825 -10.97 -41.36 10.88
C LEU A 825 -11.87 -40.11 10.95
N ASP A 826 -13.05 -40.15 10.32
CA ASP A 826 -14.08 -39.12 10.43
C ASP A 826 -15.09 -39.33 11.55
N GLY A 827 -14.91 -40.39 12.33
CA GLY A 827 -15.81 -40.78 13.41
C GLY A 827 -17.03 -41.58 12.92
N ALA A 828 -17.16 -41.86 11.62
CA ALA A 828 -18.24 -42.71 11.12
C ALA A 828 -18.13 -44.12 11.72
N ILE A 829 -19.27 -44.68 12.13
CA ILE A 829 -19.34 -46.07 12.61
C ILE A 829 -19.60 -46.97 11.40
N ILE A 830 -18.58 -47.74 11.04
CA ILE A 830 -18.63 -48.73 9.96
C ILE A 830 -19.12 -50.05 10.54
N GLU A 831 -20.42 -50.29 10.35
CA GLU A 831 -21.07 -51.53 10.74
C GLU A 831 -20.57 -52.71 9.91
N LYS A 832 -20.57 -53.90 10.52
CA LYS A 832 -20.16 -55.12 9.85
C LYS A 832 -21.27 -55.69 8.96
N ILE A 833 -20.89 -56.48 7.96
CA ILE A 833 -21.85 -57.24 7.16
C ILE A 833 -22.47 -58.41 7.96
N PRO A 834 -23.68 -58.86 7.61
CA PRO A 834 -24.24 -60.11 8.11
C PRO A 834 -23.32 -61.29 7.81
N GLY A 835 -22.93 -62.06 8.83
CA GLY A 835 -21.96 -63.16 8.70
C GLY A 835 -20.50 -62.78 8.96
N GLY A 836 -20.20 -61.48 9.16
CA GLY A 836 -18.89 -60.97 9.58
C GLY A 836 -18.42 -61.52 10.94
N GLY A 837 -17.11 -61.72 11.06
CA GLY A 837 -16.44 -62.40 12.18
C GLY A 837 -15.04 -62.88 11.81
N ASP A 838 -14.55 -63.95 12.46
CA ASP A 838 -13.19 -64.49 12.26
C ASP A 838 -13.04 -65.33 10.97
N LYS A 839 -13.35 -64.72 9.81
CA LYS A 839 -13.39 -65.35 8.48
C LYS A 839 -12.82 -64.42 7.41
N HIS A 840 -12.46 -64.99 6.26
CA HIS A 840 -12.14 -64.24 5.03
C HIS A 840 -13.42 -63.71 4.36
N ALA A 841 -13.28 -62.67 3.54
CA ALA A 841 -14.36 -61.88 2.94
C ALA A 841 -15.49 -62.74 2.33
N GLY A 842 -15.20 -63.67 1.41
CA GLY A 842 -16.25 -64.48 0.80
C GLY A 842 -16.98 -65.41 1.75
N VAL A 843 -16.30 -66.00 2.75
CA VAL A 843 -16.96 -66.86 3.75
C VAL A 843 -17.80 -66.03 4.71
N ALA A 844 -17.38 -64.80 5.00
CA ALA A 844 -18.21 -63.83 5.72
C ALA A 844 -19.48 -63.49 4.93
N ALA A 845 -19.39 -63.39 3.59
CA ALA A 845 -20.53 -63.22 2.68
C ALA A 845 -21.29 -64.53 2.33
N GLY A 846 -20.98 -65.66 2.99
CA GLY A 846 -21.73 -66.92 2.88
C GLY A 846 -21.12 -68.01 2.00
N ALA A 847 -19.88 -67.86 1.52
CA ALA A 847 -19.20 -68.88 0.72
C ALA A 847 -18.81 -70.11 1.55
N SER A 848 -18.73 -71.27 0.90
CA SER A 848 -18.23 -72.52 1.51
C SER A 848 -16.70 -72.66 1.47
N SER A 849 -16.01 -71.77 0.75
CA SER A 849 -14.55 -71.79 0.55
C SER A 849 -13.97 -70.41 0.81
N GLU A 850 -12.80 -70.36 1.44
CA GLU A 850 -12.04 -69.12 1.68
C GLU A 850 -11.51 -68.49 0.39
N ALA A 851 -11.46 -69.25 -0.72
CA ALA A 851 -10.99 -68.80 -2.03
C ALA A 851 -12.00 -68.03 -2.89
N VAL A 852 -13.13 -67.64 -2.30
CA VAL A 852 -14.25 -67.00 -3.00
C VAL A 852 -14.32 -65.53 -2.57
N SER A 853 -14.62 -64.63 -3.50
CA SER A 853 -14.84 -63.21 -3.21
C SER A 853 -16.19 -62.96 -2.54
N ALA A 854 -16.28 -61.89 -1.76
CA ALA A 854 -17.56 -61.25 -1.46
C ALA A 854 -17.90 -60.28 -2.60
N ILE A 855 -19.12 -60.34 -3.14
CA ILE A 855 -19.57 -59.49 -4.24
C ILE A 855 -20.86 -58.77 -3.83
N TRP A 856 -20.94 -57.49 -4.20
CA TRP A 856 -22.13 -56.66 -4.06
C TRP A 856 -23.33 -57.21 -4.84
N ASP A 857 -24.54 -57.07 -4.29
CA ASP A 857 -25.77 -57.62 -4.86
C ASP A 857 -26.24 -56.99 -6.18
N GLY A 858 -25.61 -55.90 -6.63
CA GLY A 858 -25.93 -55.23 -7.88
C GLY A 858 -27.05 -54.18 -7.79
N ALA A 859 -27.65 -53.99 -6.63
CA ALA A 859 -28.84 -53.16 -6.48
C ALA A 859 -28.78 -52.17 -5.30
N SER A 860 -28.13 -52.54 -4.20
CA SER A 860 -28.14 -51.79 -2.95
C SER A 860 -27.09 -50.66 -2.92
N THR A 861 -27.49 -49.40 -2.70
CA THR A 861 -26.53 -48.27 -2.70
C THR A 861 -26.41 -47.53 -1.36
N THR A 862 -27.43 -47.56 -0.50
CA THR A 862 -27.43 -46.86 0.80
C THR A 862 -27.00 -47.76 1.98
N ASP A 863 -27.05 -49.08 1.79
CA ASP A 863 -26.55 -50.12 2.71
C ASP A 863 -26.15 -51.33 1.86
N PRO A 864 -24.93 -51.36 1.29
CA PRO A 864 -24.57 -52.37 0.31
C PRO A 864 -24.61 -53.78 0.92
N VAL A 865 -25.35 -54.67 0.26
CA VAL A 865 -25.48 -56.07 0.63
C VAL A 865 -24.50 -56.89 -0.19
N TYR A 866 -23.83 -57.82 0.48
CA TYR A 866 -22.83 -58.67 -0.14
C TYR A 866 -23.24 -60.14 -0.06
N VAL A 867 -22.98 -60.85 -1.15
CA VAL A 867 -23.18 -62.30 -1.29
C VAL A 867 -21.89 -62.96 -1.74
N ALA A 868 -21.78 -64.26 -1.49
CA ALA A 868 -20.69 -65.05 -2.03
C ALA A 868 -20.74 -65.10 -3.55
N ALA A 869 -19.60 -64.92 -4.22
CA ALA A 869 -19.51 -65.13 -5.66
C ALA A 869 -19.93 -66.57 -6.02
N THR A 870 -20.95 -66.73 -6.87
CA THR A 870 -21.35 -68.05 -7.38
C THR A 870 -20.62 -68.40 -8.66
N THR A 871 -20.29 -69.67 -8.86
CA THR A 871 -19.70 -70.16 -10.12
C THR A 871 -20.68 -69.99 -11.29
N LEU A 872 -20.45 -69.01 -12.16
CA LEU A 872 -20.99 -69.03 -13.52
C LEU A 872 -20.23 -70.12 -14.31
N THR A 873 -20.86 -71.28 -14.50
CA THR A 873 -20.35 -72.28 -15.44
C THR A 873 -20.43 -71.72 -16.86
N GLY A 874 -19.30 -71.21 -17.38
CA GLY A 874 -19.15 -70.81 -18.79
C GLY A 874 -18.56 -69.41 -19.04
N ALA A 875 -18.36 -68.60 -18.00
CA ALA A 875 -17.53 -67.40 -18.03
C ALA A 875 -16.34 -67.59 -17.07
N PRO A 876 -15.15 -67.02 -17.33
CA PRO A 876 -14.04 -67.11 -16.39
C PRO A 876 -14.48 -66.57 -15.03
N GLN A 877 -14.19 -67.31 -13.96
CA GLN A 877 -14.55 -66.94 -12.59
C GLN A 877 -14.23 -65.47 -12.32
N GLY A 878 -15.18 -64.73 -11.72
CA GLY A 878 -14.95 -63.41 -11.10
C GLY A 878 -13.92 -62.58 -11.84
N THR A 879 -14.19 -62.24 -13.11
CA THR A 879 -13.29 -61.34 -13.85
C THR A 879 -13.48 -59.96 -13.22
N PRO A 880 -12.48 -59.38 -12.54
CA PRO A 880 -12.60 -58.08 -11.93
C PRO A 880 -12.83 -57.07 -13.06
N GLY A 881 -13.78 -56.16 -12.85
CA GLY A 881 -14.32 -55.29 -13.88
C GLY A 881 -15.48 -55.86 -14.71
N SER A 882 -15.99 -57.07 -14.39
CA SER A 882 -17.23 -57.60 -15.00
C SER A 882 -18.38 -57.58 -13.99
N ILE A 883 -19.21 -56.53 -14.04
CA ILE A 883 -20.51 -56.52 -13.36
C ILE A 883 -21.39 -57.57 -14.06
N SER A 884 -21.32 -58.81 -13.60
CA SER A 884 -22.27 -59.87 -13.95
C SER A 884 -23.07 -60.21 -12.71
N VAL A 885 -23.96 -59.30 -12.32
CA VAL A 885 -25.03 -59.61 -11.38
C VAL A 885 -25.95 -60.59 -12.11
N GLY A 886 -25.76 -61.89 -11.85
CA GLY A 886 -26.74 -62.89 -12.20
C GLY A 886 -27.92 -62.78 -11.23
N ILE A 887 -28.93 -61.98 -11.58
CA ILE A 887 -30.30 -62.19 -11.10
C ILE A 887 -31.08 -62.96 -12.17
#